data_AF-A0A3A4ZBC6-F1
#
_entry.id   AF-A0A3A4ZBC6-F1
#
_cell.length_a   1.000
_cell.length_b   1.000
_cell.length_c   1.000
_cell.angle_alpha   90.00
_cell.angle_beta   90.00
_cell.angle_gamma   90.00
#
_symmetry.space_group_name_H-M   'P 1'
#
loop_
_entity.id
_entity.type
_entity.pdbx_description
1 polymer ?
#
loop_
_entity_poly.entity_id
_entity_poly.type
_entity_poly.pdbx_seq_one_letter_code
_entity_poly.pdbx_strand_id
1 'polypeptide(L)'
;MNHTERSRGENLRRVVAVVSAIVTLYYLYWRVTSTFNQQALFFSWSLWIAECFGAITTFLFFFAVWRPRYREAPPAIPGRTVDVLVPTKNEPEAVLRKTLLACRDLRYPHRTLLLDDGNRPAVKKLCEELGCVYLARETHEHAKAGNVNFGLEHSTAEFVAIFDADHAPLPWFIDRLIGYFADEKLAFAQAPQEFYNIDSFQHRADHEKKYVWTEQGLFYNLIQPGRDRWEAAYFVGSCAIMRRAALDDVGGFATGSITEDMLTSVKIHAKGWKSAYHLEPLAYGIAAETIHPFHIQRRRWSLGGWQVFFTANPLFVRGLTFPQRLCYLGSLIYPIEGFQKLVFYVTPPIVLFTGVLPMQALDITYLMHFVPYYALALFAYNEMGRGYAGYLLLEQFSMGKFVTYLQSFFSLLLPRRLRQFKVTPKGERASAPHALLAPQIAVAGGSVLGIVFALWMLLAGRRGDEFIIAVNSLWALFNSGLALAIIVYARTKFEQRRGDFRLFDSVPVRVGWNDGGKPVRRGAVAEDATETGLSIVAAGEIPKNRDLSLEIELPRVTVRATGHVKHAKTAAAGNDVVGRFGVAVTGITGELDTLSRYLRESSVAKFLAEYSTRYRTYLDKRLAKEPEHRERASRLPAHLPASIAANGGRPALGAIRNVSDTGMLLASREELAAGDRVAVEIAFREDAETLRGIVVRVVERGSDEYPEWVAGVRFENTGVDAINRIVAVATALSTLR
;
A
#
# COMPACT_ATOMS: atom_id res chain seq x y z
N MET A 1 11.42 -14.92 18.17
CA MET A 1 12.81 -14.44 18.19
C MET A 1 13.06 -13.86 19.57
N ASN A 2 14.05 -14.35 20.32
CA ASN A 2 14.31 -13.87 21.67
C ASN A 2 14.79 -12.41 21.63
N HIS A 3 14.50 -11.61 22.67
CA HIS A 3 14.85 -10.18 22.72
C HIS A 3 16.35 -9.91 22.45
N THR A 4 17.21 -10.80 22.94
CA THR A 4 18.67 -10.75 22.77
C THR A 4 19.12 -10.92 21.30
N GLU A 5 18.46 -11.81 20.55
CA GLU A 5 18.76 -12.05 19.12
C GLU A 5 18.30 -10.87 18.25
N ARG A 6 17.14 -10.29 18.59
CA ARG A 6 16.64 -9.06 17.96
C ARG A 6 17.61 -7.89 18.17
N SER A 7 18.15 -7.78 19.38
CA SER A 7 19.19 -6.78 19.69
C SER A 7 20.48 -7.00 18.89
N ARG A 8 20.95 -8.26 18.76
CA ARG A 8 22.16 -8.59 17.99
C ARG A 8 22.03 -8.22 16.50
N GLY A 9 20.91 -8.58 15.87
CA GLY A 9 20.66 -8.24 14.46
C GLY A 9 20.58 -6.73 14.22
N GLU A 10 19.94 -5.99 15.12
CA GLU A 10 19.86 -4.53 15.03
C GLU A 10 21.23 -3.85 15.21
N ASN A 11 22.08 -4.36 16.10
CA ASN A 11 23.43 -3.82 16.27
C ASN A 11 24.30 -4.09 15.03
N LEU A 12 24.20 -5.28 14.43
CA LEU A 12 24.95 -5.61 13.22
C LEU A 12 24.54 -4.72 12.04
N ARG A 13 23.24 -4.43 11.87
CA ARG A 13 22.74 -3.47 10.86
C ARG A 13 23.41 -2.11 10.99
N ARG A 14 23.51 -1.60 12.23
CA ARG A 14 24.12 -0.29 12.51
C ARG A 14 25.62 -0.30 12.25
N VAL A 15 26.33 -1.37 12.59
CA VAL A 15 27.76 -1.53 12.27
C VAL A 15 27.96 -1.50 10.76
N VAL A 16 27.19 -2.29 10.02
CA VAL A 16 27.24 -2.31 8.54
C VAL A 16 26.95 -0.93 7.95
N ALA A 17 25.96 -0.21 8.48
CA ALA A 17 25.64 1.15 8.05
C ALA A 17 26.79 2.15 8.28
N VAL A 18 27.49 2.06 9.43
CA VAL A 18 28.64 2.92 9.74
C VAL A 18 29.83 2.60 8.84
N VAL A 19 30.16 1.32 8.67
CA VAL A 19 31.26 0.89 7.78
C VAL A 19 30.95 1.34 6.34
N SER A 20 29.71 1.16 5.89
CA SER A 20 29.24 1.64 4.60
C SER A 20 29.38 3.16 4.45
N ALA A 21 29.03 3.94 5.46
CA ALA A 21 29.18 5.39 5.43
C ALA A 21 30.65 5.84 5.33
N ILE A 22 31.55 5.20 6.09
CA ILE A 22 33.00 5.49 6.04
C ILE A 22 33.56 5.17 4.65
N VAL A 23 33.25 3.99 4.11
CA VAL A 23 33.69 3.58 2.76
C VAL A 23 33.13 4.51 1.68
N THR A 24 31.87 4.95 1.82
CA THR A 24 31.24 5.90 0.90
C THR A 24 31.97 7.25 0.92
N LEU A 25 32.31 7.77 2.09
CA LEU A 25 33.06 9.03 2.21
C LEU A 25 34.46 8.92 1.60
N TYR A 26 35.17 7.80 1.86
CA TYR A 26 36.45 7.52 1.22
C TYR A 26 36.32 7.47 -0.31
N TYR A 27 35.32 6.75 -0.83
CA TYR A 27 35.08 6.63 -2.26
C TYR A 27 34.82 8.01 -2.90
N LEU A 28 33.97 8.84 -2.31
CA LEU A 28 33.67 10.18 -2.83
C LEU A 28 34.89 11.11 -2.80
N TYR A 29 35.71 11.02 -1.76
CA TYR A 29 36.98 11.73 -1.67
C TYR A 29 37.94 11.29 -2.78
N TRP A 30 38.18 9.97 -2.89
CA TRP A 30 39.02 9.40 -3.94
C TRP A 30 38.52 9.76 -5.36
N ARG A 31 37.20 9.77 -5.57
CA ARG A 31 36.60 10.14 -6.85
C ARG A 31 37.00 11.54 -7.29
N VAL A 32 36.93 12.53 -6.39
CA VAL A 32 37.24 13.94 -6.71
C VAL A 32 38.74 14.22 -6.75
N THR A 33 39.56 13.54 -5.95
CA THR A 33 41.02 13.78 -5.93
C THR A 33 41.78 13.03 -7.01
N SER A 34 41.36 11.81 -7.34
CA SER A 34 42.18 10.86 -8.11
C SER A 34 41.59 10.47 -9.46
N THR A 35 40.28 10.62 -9.66
CA THR A 35 39.64 10.19 -10.93
C THR A 35 38.97 11.31 -11.69
N PHE A 36 39.04 12.55 -11.23
CA PHE A 36 38.26 13.65 -11.78
C PHE A 36 38.76 14.08 -13.17
N ASN A 37 37.89 14.05 -14.19
CA ASN A 37 38.30 14.47 -15.55
C ASN A 37 38.28 16.00 -15.68
N GLN A 38 39.47 16.59 -15.75
CA GLN A 38 39.68 18.03 -15.92
C GLN A 38 39.31 18.55 -17.31
N GLN A 39 39.28 17.67 -18.32
CA GLN A 39 38.90 18.04 -19.69
C GLN A 39 37.38 18.08 -19.88
N ALA A 40 36.62 17.42 -18.99
CA ALA A 40 35.17 17.33 -19.05
C ALA A 40 34.52 17.85 -17.76
N LEU A 41 34.94 19.03 -17.27
CA LEU A 41 34.58 19.56 -15.95
C LEU A 41 33.09 19.50 -15.64
N PHE A 42 32.24 19.97 -16.56
CA PHE A 42 30.79 19.97 -16.34
C PHE A 42 30.24 18.56 -16.14
N PHE A 43 30.72 17.59 -16.93
CA PHE A 43 30.28 16.21 -16.84
C PHE A 43 30.77 15.55 -15.55
N SER A 44 32.04 15.76 -15.21
CA SER A 44 32.67 15.28 -13.97
C SER A 44 31.97 15.81 -12.73
N TRP A 45 31.69 17.13 -12.66
CA TRP A 45 30.96 17.74 -11.55
C TRP A 45 29.52 17.24 -11.48
N SER A 46 28.82 17.12 -12.61
CA SER A 46 27.44 16.65 -12.64
C SER A 46 27.32 15.23 -12.05
N LEU A 47 28.21 14.32 -12.45
CA LEU A 47 28.21 12.96 -11.93
C LEU A 47 28.60 12.93 -10.44
N TRP A 48 29.67 13.63 -10.04
CA TRP A 48 30.11 13.63 -8.65
C TRP A 48 29.07 14.25 -7.70
N ILE A 49 28.39 15.31 -8.10
CA ILE A 49 27.28 15.91 -7.32
C ILE A 49 26.11 14.92 -7.20
N ALA A 50 25.78 14.21 -8.27
CA ALA A 50 24.75 13.16 -8.24
C ALA A 50 25.13 12.01 -7.28
N GLU A 51 26.40 11.59 -7.25
CA GLU A 51 26.92 10.60 -6.31
C GLU A 51 26.86 11.12 -4.86
N CYS A 52 27.28 12.37 -4.62
CA CYS A 52 27.22 13.02 -3.31
C CYS A 52 25.78 13.13 -2.79
N PHE A 53 24.83 13.48 -3.65
CA PHE A 53 23.41 13.52 -3.28
C PHE A 53 22.89 12.13 -2.87
N GLY A 54 23.33 11.08 -3.56
CA GLY A 54 23.02 9.69 -3.18
C GLY A 54 23.56 9.32 -1.80
N ALA A 55 24.77 9.75 -1.48
CA ALA A 55 25.35 9.55 -0.16
C ALA A 55 24.60 10.33 0.92
N ILE A 56 24.29 11.61 0.69
CA ILE A 56 23.55 12.47 1.62
C ILE A 56 22.17 11.86 1.95
N THR A 57 21.41 11.47 0.92
CA THR A 57 20.09 10.87 1.11
C THR A 57 20.16 9.52 1.82
N THR A 58 21.16 8.69 1.51
CA THR A 58 21.43 7.43 2.23
C THR A 58 21.75 7.67 3.71
N PHE A 59 22.57 8.68 4.02
CA PHE A 59 22.92 8.99 5.41
C PHE A 59 21.73 9.56 6.20
N LEU A 60 20.93 10.44 5.59
CA LEU A 60 19.69 10.93 6.17
C LEU A 60 18.69 9.79 6.40
N PHE A 61 18.62 8.83 5.49
CA PHE A 61 17.82 7.62 5.66
C PHE A 61 18.32 6.78 6.84
N PHE A 62 19.62 6.47 6.91
CA PHE A 62 20.22 5.73 8.05
C PHE A 62 19.96 6.42 9.38
N PHE A 63 20.09 7.75 9.42
CA PHE A 63 19.79 8.57 10.58
C PHE A 63 18.31 8.44 11.00
N ALA A 64 17.39 8.61 10.05
CA ALA A 64 15.96 8.50 10.32
C ALA A 64 15.59 7.11 10.85
N VAL A 65 16.12 6.04 10.26
CA VAL A 65 15.76 4.65 10.59
C VAL A 65 16.74 3.97 11.55
N TRP A 66 17.55 4.74 12.27
CA TRP A 66 18.61 4.24 13.15
C TRP A 66 18.04 3.35 14.28
N ARG A 67 16.95 3.82 14.90
CA ARG A 67 16.23 3.16 16.00
C ARG A 67 14.72 3.43 15.91
N PRO A 68 14.01 2.76 14.99
CA PRO A 68 12.56 2.92 14.85
C PRO A 68 11.83 2.65 16.17
N ARG A 69 10.90 3.54 16.54
CA ARG A 69 10.06 3.42 17.73
C ARG A 69 8.71 2.83 17.33
N TYR A 70 8.37 1.68 17.92
CA TYR A 70 7.06 1.05 17.78
C TYR A 70 6.31 1.23 19.09
N ARG A 71 5.13 1.86 19.04
CA ARG A 71 4.33 2.18 20.22
C ARG A 71 3.15 1.23 20.33
N GLU A 72 2.89 0.76 21.54
CA GLU A 72 1.61 0.15 21.90
C GLU A 72 0.58 1.24 22.17
N ALA A 73 -0.67 1.01 21.77
CA ALA A 73 -1.75 1.97 21.99
C ALA A 73 -2.01 2.12 23.50
N PRO A 74 -1.91 3.34 24.06
CA PRO A 74 -2.32 3.59 25.43
C PRO A 74 -3.86 3.45 25.57
N PRO A 75 -4.37 3.16 26.78
CA PRO A 75 -5.81 3.13 27.02
C PRO A 75 -6.49 4.44 26.62
N ALA A 76 -7.70 4.35 26.06
CA ALA A 76 -8.49 5.51 25.70
C ALA A 76 -8.81 6.37 26.94
N ILE A 77 -8.76 7.69 26.79
CA ILE A 77 -9.12 8.63 27.86
C ILE A 77 -10.63 8.90 27.73
N PRO A 78 -11.48 8.51 28.71
CA PRO A 78 -12.91 8.73 28.62
C PRO A 78 -13.30 10.20 28.79
N GLY A 79 -14.46 10.58 28.26
CA GLY A 79 -15.07 11.91 28.49
C GLY A 79 -14.43 13.08 27.75
N ARG A 80 -13.50 12.84 26.83
CA ARG A 80 -12.93 13.88 25.95
C ARG A 80 -13.83 14.11 24.75
N THR A 81 -13.83 15.32 24.22
CA THR A 81 -14.63 15.67 23.04
C THR A 81 -13.81 15.55 21.76
N VAL A 82 -14.38 14.92 20.74
CA VAL A 82 -13.74 14.73 19.42
C VAL A 82 -14.71 15.11 18.31
N ASP A 83 -14.27 15.95 17.37
CA ASP A 83 -14.96 16.17 16.10
C ASP A 83 -14.18 15.50 14.97
N VAL A 84 -14.88 14.78 14.08
CA VAL A 84 -14.32 14.13 12.90
C VAL A 84 -14.53 15.03 11.69
N LEU A 85 -13.44 15.42 11.02
CA LEU A 85 -13.45 16.31 9.86
C LEU A 85 -13.17 15.52 8.58
N VAL A 86 -14.09 15.60 7.62
CA VAL A 86 -13.98 14.94 6.32
C VAL A 86 -14.06 16.00 5.20
N PRO A 87 -12.93 16.55 4.73
CA PRO A 87 -12.93 17.49 3.62
C PRO A 87 -13.16 16.78 2.28
N THR A 88 -13.97 17.40 1.44
CA THR A 88 -14.26 16.95 0.07
C THR A 88 -14.34 18.14 -0.89
N LYS A 89 -14.08 17.89 -2.18
CA LYS A 89 -14.21 18.89 -3.24
C LYS A 89 -15.03 18.38 -4.42
N ASN A 90 -14.68 17.19 -4.92
CA ASN A 90 -15.32 16.61 -6.10
C ASN A 90 -15.45 15.08 -6.03
N GLU A 91 -15.22 14.48 -4.85
CA GLU A 91 -15.39 13.04 -4.65
C GLU A 91 -16.84 12.60 -4.90
N PRO A 92 -17.08 11.47 -5.60
CA PRO A 92 -18.43 10.96 -5.82
C PRO A 92 -19.16 10.62 -4.51
N GLU A 93 -20.50 10.74 -4.51
CA GLU A 93 -21.35 10.41 -3.37
C GLU A 93 -21.14 8.99 -2.87
N ALA A 94 -20.90 8.03 -3.77
CA ALA A 94 -20.63 6.64 -3.40
C ALA A 94 -19.35 6.49 -2.56
N VAL A 95 -18.32 7.28 -2.84
CA VAL A 95 -17.07 7.29 -2.06
C VAL A 95 -17.31 7.97 -0.71
N LEU A 96 -18.00 9.12 -0.71
CA LEU A 96 -18.34 9.84 0.51
C LEU A 96 -19.21 9.00 1.44
N ARG A 97 -20.22 8.29 0.92
CA ARG A 97 -21.09 7.42 1.71
C ARG A 97 -20.30 6.36 2.46
N LYS A 98 -19.32 5.70 1.81
CA LYS A 98 -18.46 4.69 2.44
C LYS A 98 -17.68 5.25 3.62
N THR A 99 -17.10 6.44 3.46
CA THR A 99 -16.30 7.13 4.49
C THR A 99 -17.17 7.69 5.61
N LEU A 100 -18.33 8.29 5.29
CA LEU A 100 -19.24 8.84 6.30
C LEU A 100 -19.92 7.76 7.13
N LEU A 101 -20.30 6.63 6.51
CA LEU A 101 -20.73 5.44 7.25
C LEU A 101 -19.63 4.97 8.22
N ALA A 102 -18.36 4.99 7.79
CA ALA A 102 -17.24 4.60 8.65
C ALA A 102 -17.05 5.54 9.83
N CYS A 103 -17.20 6.85 9.59
CA CYS A 103 -17.14 7.84 10.66
C CYS A 103 -18.27 7.63 11.66
N ARG A 104 -19.52 7.44 11.19
CA ARG A 104 -20.67 7.12 12.05
C ARG A 104 -20.45 5.90 12.93
N ASP A 105 -19.74 4.90 12.43
CA ASP A 105 -19.50 3.63 13.11
C ASP A 105 -18.30 3.68 14.10
N LEU A 106 -17.62 4.83 14.25
CA LEU A 106 -16.59 5.02 15.27
C LEU A 106 -17.21 4.88 16.68
N ARG A 107 -16.57 4.08 17.53
CA ARG A 107 -17.08 3.71 18.85
C ARG A 107 -16.98 4.86 19.86
N TYR A 108 -15.92 5.65 19.78
CA TYR A 108 -15.71 6.78 20.68
C TYR A 108 -16.73 7.90 20.38
N PRO A 109 -17.38 8.51 21.38
CA PRO A 109 -18.34 9.60 21.17
C PRO A 109 -17.75 10.78 20.38
N HIS A 110 -18.39 11.14 19.27
CA HIS A 110 -17.90 12.19 18.38
C HIS A 110 -19.04 12.82 17.56
N ARG A 111 -18.76 13.96 16.91
CA ARG A 111 -19.57 14.49 15.80
C ARG A 111 -18.80 14.36 14.50
N THR A 112 -19.48 14.08 13.39
CA THR A 112 -18.86 14.08 12.06
C THR A 112 -19.26 15.34 11.30
N LEU A 113 -18.27 16.12 10.86
CA LEU A 113 -18.40 17.32 10.05
C LEU A 113 -17.85 17.03 8.66
N LEU A 114 -18.73 17.00 7.65
CA LEU A 114 -18.32 16.97 6.25
C LEU A 114 -18.10 18.41 5.77
N LEU A 115 -16.91 18.67 5.24
CA LEU A 115 -16.50 19.99 4.77
C LEU A 115 -16.50 20.00 3.23
N ASP A 116 -17.57 20.47 2.60
CA ASP A 116 -17.77 20.42 1.15
C ASP A 116 -17.33 21.71 0.44
N ASP A 117 -16.15 21.66 -0.17
CA ASP A 117 -15.58 22.72 -1.01
C ASP A 117 -16.19 22.75 -2.43
N GLY A 118 -17.23 21.95 -2.69
CA GLY A 118 -18.01 21.93 -3.93
C GLY A 118 -19.43 22.46 -3.79
N ASN A 119 -19.89 22.74 -2.56
CA ASN A 119 -21.25 23.16 -2.22
C ASN A 119 -22.37 22.36 -2.93
N ARG A 120 -22.38 21.03 -2.74
CA ARG A 120 -23.23 20.10 -3.52
C ARG A 120 -24.52 19.74 -2.76
N PRO A 121 -25.72 20.07 -3.29
CA PRO A 121 -27.00 19.75 -2.64
C PRO A 121 -27.20 18.25 -2.36
N ALA A 122 -26.74 17.38 -3.26
CA ALA A 122 -26.82 15.93 -3.08
C ALA A 122 -25.99 15.44 -1.88
N VAL A 123 -24.82 16.04 -1.68
CA VAL A 123 -23.92 15.75 -0.55
C VAL A 123 -24.51 16.25 0.77
N LYS A 124 -25.20 17.40 0.76
CA LYS A 124 -25.96 17.87 1.93
C LYS A 124 -27.05 16.87 2.33
N LYS A 125 -27.84 16.37 1.36
CA LYS A 125 -28.86 15.35 1.60
C LYS A 125 -28.25 14.05 2.16
N LEU A 126 -27.08 13.64 1.65
CA LEU A 126 -26.35 12.49 2.20
C LEU A 126 -25.95 12.70 3.66
N CYS A 127 -25.52 13.91 4.04
CA CYS A 127 -25.20 14.23 5.43
C CYS A 127 -26.42 14.16 6.34
N GLU A 128 -27.57 14.70 5.88
CA GLU A 128 -28.85 14.62 6.60
C GLU A 128 -29.28 13.17 6.83
N GLU A 129 -29.13 12.32 5.81
CA GLU A 129 -29.42 10.88 5.90
C GLU A 129 -28.52 10.15 6.91
N LEU A 130 -27.23 10.49 6.94
CA LEU A 130 -26.23 9.80 7.77
C LEU A 130 -26.01 10.44 9.14
N GLY A 131 -26.71 11.53 9.47
CA GLY A 131 -26.56 12.26 10.74
C GLY A 131 -25.25 13.03 10.86
N CYS A 132 -24.67 13.48 9.74
CA CYS A 132 -23.45 14.29 9.70
C CYS A 132 -23.78 15.79 9.62
N VAL A 133 -22.89 16.62 10.17
CA VAL A 133 -22.96 18.09 10.01
C VAL A 133 -22.38 18.45 8.65
N TYR A 134 -23.19 19.03 7.77
CA TYR A 134 -22.74 19.55 6.49
C TYR A 134 -22.28 21.00 6.63
N LEU A 135 -21.04 21.27 6.22
CA LEU A 135 -20.48 22.62 6.15
C LEU A 135 -19.98 22.87 4.73
N ALA A 136 -20.38 24.00 4.16
CA ALA A 136 -19.84 24.51 2.90
C ALA A 136 -19.55 25.99 3.07
N ARG A 137 -18.43 26.44 2.51
CA ARG A 137 -17.98 27.84 2.58
C ARG A 137 -18.24 28.55 1.26
N GLU A 138 -18.44 29.87 1.34
CA GLU A 138 -18.73 30.69 0.16
C GLU A 138 -17.50 30.90 -0.73
N THR A 139 -16.32 31.05 -0.11
CA THR A 139 -15.05 31.30 -0.81
C THR A 139 -14.12 30.09 -0.73
N HIS A 140 -13.48 29.77 -1.86
CA HIS A 140 -12.70 28.53 -2.05
C HIS A 140 -11.19 28.76 -1.88
N GLU A 141 -10.81 29.66 -0.99
CA GLU A 141 -9.43 30.05 -0.78
C GLU A 141 -8.63 28.93 -0.08
N HIS A 142 -7.35 28.80 -0.40
CA HIS A 142 -6.42 27.87 0.26
C HIS A 142 -6.82 26.37 0.22
N ALA A 143 -7.69 25.96 -0.71
CA ALA A 143 -8.07 24.56 -0.94
C ALA A 143 -8.38 23.80 0.36
N LYS A 144 -7.84 22.58 0.54
CA LYS A 144 -8.08 21.73 1.72
C LYS A 144 -7.74 22.42 3.03
N ALA A 145 -6.62 23.14 3.12
CA ALA A 145 -6.21 23.84 4.34
C ALA A 145 -7.25 24.86 4.79
N GLY A 146 -7.74 25.68 3.85
CA GLY A 146 -8.79 26.65 4.13
C GLY A 146 -10.11 25.98 4.49
N ASN A 147 -10.46 24.87 3.83
CA ASN A 147 -11.69 24.13 4.11
C ASN A 147 -11.67 23.53 5.52
N VAL A 148 -10.55 22.92 5.93
CA VAL A 148 -10.37 22.39 7.29
C VAL A 148 -10.38 23.53 8.32
N ASN A 149 -9.73 24.66 8.05
CA ASN A 149 -9.79 25.83 8.95
C ASN A 149 -11.22 26.38 9.12
N PHE A 150 -12.02 26.40 8.06
CA PHE A 150 -13.44 26.75 8.16
C PHE A 150 -14.22 25.74 9.03
N GLY A 151 -13.94 24.44 8.89
CA GLY A 151 -14.51 23.42 9.77
C GLY A 151 -14.07 23.59 11.23
N LEU A 152 -12.82 23.99 11.46
CA LEU A 152 -12.28 24.31 12.78
C LEU A 152 -13.04 25.48 13.44
N GLU A 153 -13.49 26.49 12.70
CA GLU A 153 -14.31 27.58 13.27
C GLU A 153 -15.66 27.10 13.83
N HIS A 154 -16.15 25.96 13.35
CA HIS A 154 -17.43 25.35 13.75
C HIS A 154 -17.27 24.19 14.74
N SER A 155 -16.04 23.92 15.19
CA SER A 155 -15.70 22.86 16.13
C SER A 155 -15.30 23.45 17.48
N THR A 156 -15.96 22.97 18.54
CA THR A 156 -15.64 23.30 19.94
C THR A 156 -14.98 22.13 20.67
N ALA A 157 -14.66 21.04 19.97
CA ALA A 157 -14.07 19.84 20.54
C ALA A 157 -12.61 20.06 20.95
N GLU A 158 -12.17 19.34 21.98
CA GLU A 158 -10.77 19.35 22.44
C GLU A 158 -9.83 18.75 21.40
N PHE A 159 -10.33 17.80 20.61
CA PHE A 159 -9.59 17.09 19.58
C PHE A 159 -10.36 17.03 18.27
N VAL A 160 -9.60 16.98 17.17
CA VAL A 160 -10.16 16.75 15.83
C VAL A 160 -9.50 15.54 15.18
N ALA A 161 -10.30 14.62 14.65
CA ALA A 161 -9.82 13.53 13.80
C ALA A 161 -10.01 13.93 12.33
N ILE A 162 -9.03 13.65 11.47
CA ILE A 162 -9.07 14.09 10.07
C ILE A 162 -8.95 12.90 9.13
N PHE A 163 -9.90 12.78 8.21
CA PHE A 163 -9.89 11.76 7.16
C PHE A 163 -10.13 12.39 5.80
N ASP A 164 -9.29 12.04 4.82
CA ASP A 164 -9.62 12.30 3.42
C ASP A 164 -10.93 11.58 3.05
N ALA A 165 -11.69 12.16 2.12
CA ALA A 165 -12.97 11.63 1.65
C ALA A 165 -12.94 10.16 1.17
N ASP A 166 -11.77 9.63 0.83
CA ASP A 166 -11.55 8.25 0.37
C ASP A 166 -10.86 7.35 1.41
N HIS A 167 -10.67 7.81 2.66
CA HIS A 167 -10.09 7.04 3.75
C HIS A 167 -11.14 6.71 4.80
N ALA A 168 -11.59 5.46 4.81
CA ALA A 168 -12.62 5.01 5.72
C ALA A 168 -11.99 4.44 7.01
N PRO A 169 -12.22 5.04 8.20
CA PRO A 169 -11.69 4.53 9.46
C PRO A 169 -12.31 3.21 9.91
N LEU A 170 -11.58 2.48 10.75
CA LEU A 170 -12.09 1.35 11.52
C LEU A 170 -12.79 1.84 12.81
N PRO A 171 -13.78 1.09 13.34
CA PRO A 171 -14.57 1.52 14.50
C PRO A 171 -13.76 1.96 15.73
N TRP A 172 -12.59 1.36 15.93
CA TRP A 172 -11.71 1.60 17.08
C TRP A 172 -10.60 2.64 16.81
N PHE A 173 -10.66 3.39 15.70
CA PHE A 173 -9.62 4.37 15.35
C PHE A 173 -9.36 5.38 16.48
N ILE A 174 -10.41 5.98 17.04
CA ILE A 174 -10.26 6.99 18.08
C ILE A 174 -9.75 6.35 19.39
N ASP A 175 -10.31 5.21 19.77
CA ASP A 175 -9.94 4.48 20.99
C ASP A 175 -8.44 4.16 21.04
N ARG A 176 -7.84 3.80 19.91
CA ARG A 176 -6.40 3.47 19.81
C ARG A 176 -5.47 4.69 19.90
N LEU A 177 -5.95 5.88 19.53
CA LEU A 177 -5.10 7.06 19.40
C LEU A 177 -5.33 8.11 20.49
N ILE A 178 -6.54 8.23 21.04
CA ILE A 178 -6.88 9.30 21.99
C ILE A 178 -6.08 9.21 23.29
N GLY A 179 -5.65 8.00 23.68
CA GLY A 179 -4.83 7.78 24.87
C GLY A 179 -3.47 8.48 24.85
N TYR A 180 -2.91 8.76 23.67
CA TYR A 180 -1.60 9.42 23.59
C TYR A 180 -1.64 10.86 24.11
N PHE A 181 -2.82 11.50 24.12
CA PHE A 181 -3.01 12.88 24.57
C PHE A 181 -3.03 13.04 26.10
N ALA A 182 -2.76 11.96 26.85
CA ALA A 182 -2.35 12.06 28.25
C ALA A 182 -1.06 12.89 28.41
N ASP A 183 -0.19 12.92 27.39
CA ASP A 183 0.86 13.94 27.28
C ASP A 183 0.22 15.26 26.81
N GLU A 184 0.17 16.25 27.70
CA GLU A 184 -0.35 17.59 27.42
C GLU A 184 0.42 18.32 26.33
N LYS A 185 1.68 17.95 26.06
CA LYS A 185 2.50 18.50 24.97
C LYS A 185 2.32 17.76 23.64
N LEU A 186 1.52 16.71 23.58
CA LEU A 186 1.21 16.05 22.32
C LEU A 186 0.22 16.86 21.50
N ALA A 187 0.63 17.27 20.30
CA ALA A 187 -0.22 17.96 19.34
C ALA A 187 -1.00 17.01 18.45
N PHE A 188 -0.42 15.89 18.02
CA PHE A 188 -1.13 14.92 17.19
C PHE A 188 -0.60 13.49 17.32
N ALA A 189 -1.49 12.52 17.07
CA ALA A 189 -1.19 11.11 16.92
C ALA A 189 -1.54 10.66 15.50
N GLN A 190 -0.56 10.17 14.75
CA GLN A 190 -0.66 9.77 13.35
C GLN A 190 -0.66 8.24 13.21
N ALA A 191 -1.64 7.69 12.49
CA ALA A 191 -1.66 6.32 12.01
C ALA A 191 -1.20 6.23 10.54
N PRO A 192 -0.72 5.08 10.03
CA PRO A 192 -0.41 4.90 8.60
C PRO A 192 -1.64 5.15 7.70
N GLN A 193 -1.38 5.60 6.47
CA GLN A 193 -2.36 5.52 5.38
C GLN A 193 -2.16 4.17 4.67
N GLU A 194 -3.06 3.22 4.90
CA GLU A 194 -3.02 1.91 4.28
C GLU A 194 -4.02 1.84 3.13
N PHE A 195 -3.62 1.20 2.01
CA PHE A 195 -4.43 1.15 0.81
C PHE A 195 -4.81 -0.30 0.48
N TYR A 196 -6.09 -0.57 0.31
CA TYR A 196 -6.56 -1.95 0.13
C TYR A 196 -6.52 -2.44 -1.32
N ASN A 197 -6.49 -1.53 -2.31
CA ASN A 197 -6.40 -1.88 -3.72
C ASN A 197 -4.95 -2.22 -4.13
N ILE A 198 -4.53 -3.44 -3.79
CA ILE A 198 -3.16 -3.92 -4.04
C ILE A 198 -2.83 -4.15 -5.53
N ASP A 199 -3.79 -3.94 -6.43
CA ASP A 199 -3.60 -3.92 -7.87
C ASP A 199 -3.40 -2.49 -8.43
N SER A 200 -3.34 -1.46 -7.59
CA SER A 200 -3.03 -0.10 -8.05
C SER A 200 -1.63 -0.01 -8.67
N PHE A 201 -1.35 1.07 -9.40
CA PHE A 201 -0.01 1.34 -9.94
C PHE A 201 1.10 1.42 -8.88
N GLN A 202 0.76 1.74 -7.62
CA GLN A 202 1.70 1.89 -6.51
C GLN A 202 2.14 0.56 -5.89
N HIS A 203 1.46 -0.53 -6.24
CA HIS A 203 1.62 -1.84 -5.63
C HIS A 203 2.29 -2.86 -6.57
N ARG A 204 2.99 -3.83 -5.96
CA ARG A 204 3.50 -5.03 -6.61
C ARG A 204 3.05 -6.22 -5.77
N ALA A 205 1.97 -6.87 -6.21
CA ALA A 205 1.41 -8.03 -5.54
C ALA A 205 1.86 -9.33 -6.22
N ASP A 206 2.33 -10.28 -5.42
CA ASP A 206 2.52 -11.69 -5.78
C ASP A 206 1.47 -12.49 -5.00
N HIS A 207 0.38 -12.84 -5.69
CA HIS A 207 -0.77 -13.53 -5.09
C HIS A 207 -0.45 -14.98 -4.69
N GLU A 208 0.52 -15.62 -5.35
CA GLU A 208 0.95 -16.98 -5.05
C GLU A 208 1.78 -17.02 -3.77
N LYS A 209 2.77 -16.12 -3.67
CA LYS A 209 3.60 -16.01 -2.46
C LYS A 209 2.93 -15.22 -1.34
N LYS A 210 1.72 -14.70 -1.58
CA LYS A 210 0.99 -13.81 -0.66
C LYS A 210 1.91 -12.69 -0.14
N TYR A 211 2.54 -12.00 -1.07
CA TYR A 211 3.45 -10.91 -0.78
C TYR A 211 3.01 -9.65 -1.52
N VAL A 212 3.01 -8.51 -0.84
CA VAL A 212 2.71 -7.23 -1.46
C VAL A 212 3.79 -6.21 -1.09
N TRP A 213 4.34 -5.56 -2.09
CA TRP A 213 5.20 -4.40 -1.91
C TRP A 213 4.46 -3.14 -2.36
N THR A 214 4.65 -2.05 -1.64
CA THR A 214 4.06 -0.74 -1.95
C THR A 214 5.12 0.34 -1.85
N GLU A 215 5.11 1.30 -2.76
CA GLU A 215 6.11 2.37 -2.82
C GLU A 215 6.14 3.21 -1.53
N GLN A 216 4.99 3.37 -0.87
CA GLN A 216 4.87 4.10 0.39
C GLN A 216 5.19 3.24 1.62
N GLY A 217 5.43 1.94 1.43
CA GLY A 217 5.59 0.97 2.51
C GLY A 217 6.82 1.25 3.36
N LEU A 218 7.93 1.62 2.73
CA LEU A 218 9.15 2.06 3.44
C LEU A 218 8.89 3.29 4.32
N PHE A 219 8.09 4.22 3.83
CA PHE A 219 7.79 5.45 4.54
C PHE A 219 6.96 5.19 5.81
N TYR A 220 5.81 4.51 5.67
CA TYR A 220 4.91 4.27 6.78
C TYR A 220 5.39 3.19 7.76
N ASN A 221 6.02 2.11 7.28
CA ASN A 221 6.41 1.00 8.17
C ASN A 221 7.77 1.20 8.86
N LEU A 222 8.59 2.14 8.36
CA LEU A 222 9.95 2.30 8.85
C LEU A 222 10.40 3.74 9.05
N ILE A 223 10.22 4.63 8.07
CA ILE A 223 10.70 6.02 8.19
C ILE A 223 9.90 6.79 9.25
N GLN A 224 8.57 6.73 9.24
CA GLN A 224 7.74 7.39 10.25
C GLN A 224 8.00 6.87 11.68
N PRO A 225 8.06 5.54 11.94
CA PRO A 225 8.54 5.00 13.22
C PRO A 225 9.95 5.45 13.60
N GLY A 226 10.85 5.55 12.61
CA GLY A 226 12.19 6.11 12.75
C GLY A 226 12.18 7.56 13.24
N ARG A 227 11.35 8.39 12.61
CA ARG A 227 11.20 9.82 12.94
C ARG A 227 10.48 10.05 14.26
N ASP A 228 9.57 9.18 14.65
CA ASP A 228 8.92 9.22 15.97
C ASP A 228 9.94 9.11 17.12
N ARG A 229 11.07 8.42 16.91
CA ARG A 229 12.19 8.41 17.88
C ARG A 229 12.84 9.78 18.06
N TRP A 230 12.77 10.62 17.03
CA TRP A 230 13.35 11.96 16.99
C TRP A 230 12.32 13.07 17.23
N GLU A 231 11.10 12.73 17.69
CA GLU A 231 9.97 13.66 17.84
C GLU A 231 9.68 14.43 16.54
N ALA A 232 9.85 13.75 15.39
CA ALA A 232 9.81 14.34 14.05
C ALA A 232 8.83 13.60 13.11
N ALA A 233 8.00 12.71 13.65
CA ALA A 233 6.91 12.11 12.89
C ALA A 233 5.89 13.21 12.55
N TYR A 234 5.61 13.41 11.27
CA TYR A 234 4.75 14.51 10.84
C TYR A 234 3.40 14.03 10.36
N PHE A 235 2.42 14.93 10.43
CA PHE A 235 1.07 14.73 9.92
C PHE A 235 1.10 14.61 8.39
N VAL A 236 0.42 13.61 7.85
CA VAL A 236 0.41 13.28 6.40
C VAL A 236 -0.92 13.59 5.71
N GLY A 237 -1.72 14.48 6.31
CA GLY A 237 -2.95 14.98 5.71
C GLY A 237 -4.22 14.19 6.06
N SER A 238 -4.12 12.98 6.58
CA SER A 238 -5.25 12.11 6.92
C SER A 238 -4.83 11.09 8.00
N CYS A 239 -5.78 10.38 8.59
CA CYS A 239 -5.56 9.30 9.56
C CYS A 239 -4.83 9.77 10.83
N ALA A 240 -5.19 10.94 11.35
CA ALA A 240 -4.63 11.46 12.61
C ALA A 240 -5.70 12.09 13.49
N ILE A 241 -5.45 12.08 14.80
CA ILE A 241 -6.12 12.94 15.78
C ILE A 241 -5.18 14.10 16.10
N MET A 242 -5.71 15.31 16.22
CA MET A 242 -4.97 16.52 16.56
C MET A 242 -5.64 17.25 17.73
N ARG A 243 -4.82 17.80 18.64
CA ARG A 243 -5.26 18.63 19.75
C ARG A 243 -5.58 20.03 19.25
N ARG A 244 -6.78 20.53 19.57
CA ARG A 244 -7.26 21.82 19.11
C ARG A 244 -6.37 22.98 19.55
N ALA A 245 -5.99 23.00 20.83
CA ALA A 245 -5.10 24.03 21.39
C ALA A 245 -3.74 24.11 20.66
N ALA A 246 -3.20 22.99 20.18
CA ALA A 246 -1.95 22.98 19.43
C ALA A 246 -2.11 23.55 18.01
N LEU A 247 -3.25 23.29 17.37
CA LEU A 247 -3.60 23.92 16.09
C LEU A 247 -3.78 25.44 16.26
N ASP A 248 -4.45 25.87 17.32
CA ASP A 248 -4.68 27.30 17.58
C ASP A 248 -3.38 28.06 17.82
N ASP A 249 -2.43 27.48 18.56
CA ASP A 249 -1.12 28.07 18.83
C ASP A 249 -0.27 28.30 17.55
N VAL A 250 -0.56 27.56 16.47
CA VAL A 250 0.09 27.75 15.16
C VAL A 250 -0.77 28.47 14.12
N GLY A 251 -1.97 28.93 14.51
CA GLY A 251 -2.92 29.63 13.66
C GLY A 251 -3.71 28.72 12.70
N GLY A 252 -4.01 27.49 13.12
CA GLY A 252 -4.70 26.47 12.33
C GLY A 252 -3.81 25.76 11.32
N PHE A 253 -4.42 25.13 10.32
CA PHE A 253 -3.70 24.51 9.21
C PHE A 253 -3.02 25.56 8.33
N ALA A 254 -1.76 25.30 8.00
CA ALA A 254 -0.94 26.24 7.26
C ALA A 254 -1.35 26.35 5.79
N THR A 255 -1.72 27.56 5.36
CA THR A 255 -2.21 27.83 4.00
C THR A 255 -1.13 28.20 2.96
N GLY A 256 0.14 28.25 3.39
CA GLY A 256 1.28 28.71 2.57
C GLY A 256 1.88 27.66 1.61
N SER A 257 1.37 26.43 1.61
CA SER A 257 1.82 25.34 0.73
C SER A 257 0.66 24.45 0.32
N ILE A 258 0.79 23.80 -0.84
CA ILE A 258 -0.14 22.75 -1.30
C ILE A 258 -0.02 21.48 -0.43
N THR A 259 1.11 21.30 0.27
CA THR A 259 1.28 20.28 1.33
C THR A 259 1.16 20.98 2.68
N GLU A 260 -0.09 21.35 3.01
CA GLU A 260 -0.44 22.02 4.26
C GLU A 260 -0.08 21.18 5.49
N ASP A 261 -0.17 19.86 5.34
CA ASP A 261 0.09 18.85 6.35
C ASP A 261 1.51 18.92 6.92
N MET A 262 2.51 18.88 6.05
CA MET A 262 3.91 18.95 6.42
C MET A 262 4.30 20.35 6.92
N LEU A 263 3.75 21.42 6.33
CA LEU A 263 4.01 22.78 6.79
C LEU A 263 3.43 23.01 8.20
N THR A 264 2.23 22.52 8.47
CA THR A 264 1.59 22.58 9.79
C THR A 264 2.42 21.81 10.81
N SER A 265 2.92 20.63 10.45
CA SER A 265 3.80 19.83 11.33
C SER A 265 5.09 20.56 11.69
N VAL A 266 5.75 21.21 10.72
CA VAL A 266 6.93 22.04 10.98
C VAL A 266 6.63 23.15 11.98
N LYS A 267 5.49 23.86 11.82
CA LYS A 267 5.08 24.92 12.75
C LYS A 267 4.79 24.39 14.15
N ILE A 268 4.09 23.27 14.26
CA ILE A 268 3.76 22.61 15.54
C ILE A 268 5.04 22.22 16.28
N HIS A 269 5.94 21.50 15.62
CA HIS A 269 7.20 21.09 16.23
C HIS A 269 8.11 22.28 16.56
N ALA A 270 8.10 23.34 15.74
CA ALA A 270 8.86 24.56 16.01
C ALA A 270 8.36 25.33 17.25
N LYS A 271 7.09 25.16 17.62
CA LYS A 271 6.51 25.68 18.88
C LYS A 271 6.79 24.76 20.08
N GLY A 272 7.50 23.65 19.90
CA GLY A 272 7.87 22.72 20.97
C GLY A 272 6.79 21.67 21.31
N TRP A 273 5.72 21.59 20.51
CA TRP A 273 4.77 20.49 20.61
C TRP A 273 5.36 19.18 20.10
N LYS A 274 4.85 18.06 20.61
CA LYS A 274 5.26 16.71 20.25
C LYS A 274 4.26 16.02 19.33
N SER A 275 4.68 14.91 18.75
CA SER A 275 3.87 14.05 17.89
C SER A 275 4.10 12.58 18.23
N ALA A 276 3.10 11.74 18.00
CA ALA A 276 3.21 10.30 18.14
C ALA A 276 2.87 9.61 16.82
N TYR A 277 3.65 8.59 16.44
CA TYR A 277 3.30 7.69 15.35
C TYR A 277 2.90 6.32 15.90
N HIS A 278 1.71 5.84 15.51
CA HIS A 278 1.20 4.53 15.90
C HIS A 278 1.10 3.64 14.67
N LEU A 279 1.97 2.62 14.59
CA LEU A 279 2.03 1.73 13.44
C LEU A 279 0.95 0.63 13.53
N GLU A 280 -0.27 1.01 13.19
CA GLU A 280 -1.40 0.11 13.02
C GLU A 280 -2.31 0.65 11.90
N PRO A 281 -2.68 -0.16 10.90
CA PRO A 281 -3.70 0.22 9.92
C PRO A 281 -5.06 0.43 10.62
N LEU A 282 -5.43 1.69 10.84
CA LEU A 282 -6.70 2.08 11.49
C LEU A 282 -7.71 2.70 10.53
N ALA A 283 -7.31 2.95 9.28
CA ALA A 283 -8.18 3.44 8.22
C ALA A 283 -7.64 2.94 6.88
N TYR A 284 -8.54 2.66 5.94
CA TYR A 284 -8.19 2.14 4.63
C TYR A 284 -8.63 3.10 3.53
N GLY A 285 -7.70 3.41 2.63
CA GLY A 285 -7.93 4.26 1.47
C GLY A 285 -7.79 3.55 0.13
N ILE A 286 -7.93 4.33 -0.95
CA ILE A 286 -7.74 3.89 -2.33
C ILE A 286 -6.49 4.57 -2.93
N ALA A 287 -5.54 3.76 -3.41
CA ALA A 287 -4.34 4.24 -4.09
C ALA A 287 -4.60 4.51 -5.58
N ALA A 288 -3.75 5.36 -6.18
CA ALA A 288 -3.82 5.68 -7.61
C ALA A 288 -3.71 4.43 -8.51
N GLU A 289 -4.77 4.12 -9.25
CA GLU A 289 -4.89 2.90 -10.06
C GLU A 289 -3.94 2.86 -11.26
N THR A 290 -3.75 4.00 -11.93
CA THR A 290 -2.94 4.13 -13.15
C THR A 290 -1.80 5.14 -12.99
N ILE A 291 -0.87 5.16 -13.96
CA ILE A 291 0.32 6.02 -13.93
C ILE A 291 -0.02 7.54 -13.96
N HIS A 292 -1.13 7.95 -14.59
CA HIS A 292 -1.51 9.37 -14.68
C HIS A 292 -1.89 10.00 -13.32
N PRO A 293 -2.90 9.50 -12.56
CA PRO A 293 -3.20 10.00 -11.23
C PRO A 293 -2.02 9.84 -10.26
N PHE A 294 -1.19 8.80 -10.44
CA PHE A 294 0.05 8.64 -9.70
C PHE A 294 1.00 9.84 -9.92
N HIS A 295 1.27 10.23 -11.17
CA HIS A 295 2.12 11.39 -11.46
C HIS A 295 1.56 12.71 -10.94
N ILE A 296 0.25 12.93 -11.03
CA ILE A 296 -0.40 14.12 -10.48
C ILE A 296 -0.14 14.21 -8.97
N GLN A 297 -0.33 13.11 -8.25
CA GLN A 297 -0.10 13.03 -6.80
C GLN A 297 1.37 13.32 -6.45
N ARG A 298 2.33 12.70 -7.16
CA ARG A 298 3.77 12.89 -6.89
C ARG A 298 4.27 14.28 -7.25
N ARG A 299 3.75 14.87 -8.33
CA ARG A 299 4.02 16.26 -8.69
C ARG A 299 3.52 17.22 -7.61
N ARG A 300 2.31 16.99 -7.08
CA ARG A 300 1.73 17.78 -5.99
C ARG A 300 2.59 17.73 -4.74
N TRP A 301 2.95 16.53 -4.28
CA TRP A 301 3.77 16.36 -3.09
C TRP A 301 5.15 16.99 -3.23
N SER A 302 5.78 16.85 -4.40
CA SER A 302 7.07 17.48 -4.68
C SER A 302 6.98 19.00 -4.70
N LEU A 303 6.01 19.57 -5.43
CA LEU A 303 5.82 21.02 -5.49
C LEU A 303 5.52 21.62 -4.12
N GLY A 304 4.65 20.97 -3.33
CA GLY A 304 4.35 21.40 -1.96
C GLY A 304 5.57 21.28 -1.04
N GLY A 305 6.34 20.19 -1.14
CA GLY A 305 7.60 20.04 -0.42
C GLY A 305 8.57 21.18 -0.70
N TRP A 306 8.73 21.58 -1.96
CA TRP A 306 9.52 22.74 -2.30
C TRP A 306 8.97 24.06 -1.72
N GLN A 307 7.66 24.26 -1.76
CA GLN A 307 7.04 25.43 -1.11
C GLN A 307 7.33 25.46 0.39
N VAL A 308 7.28 24.31 1.08
CA VAL A 308 7.68 24.21 2.50
C VAL A 308 9.16 24.54 2.68
N PHE A 309 10.03 23.99 1.83
CA PHE A 309 11.48 24.24 1.89
C PHE A 309 11.82 25.73 1.75
N PHE A 310 11.20 26.43 0.79
CA PHE A 310 11.49 27.85 0.56
C PHE A 310 10.72 28.81 1.49
N THR A 311 9.58 28.39 2.05
CA THR A 311 8.77 29.25 2.94
C THR A 311 9.19 29.13 4.40
N ALA A 312 9.36 27.90 4.90
CA ALA A 312 9.75 27.65 6.28
C ALA A 312 11.26 27.42 6.38
N ASN A 313 11.82 26.59 5.48
CA ASN A 313 13.17 26.06 5.54
C ASN A 313 13.49 25.36 6.87
N PRO A 314 13.40 24.01 6.93
CA PRO A 314 13.57 23.28 8.20
C PRO A 314 14.97 23.46 8.80
N LEU A 315 15.99 23.83 8.01
CA LEU A 315 17.33 24.07 8.53
C LEU A 315 17.45 25.33 9.37
N PHE A 316 16.58 26.33 9.15
CA PHE A 316 16.71 27.65 9.78
C PHE A 316 15.47 28.08 10.59
N VAL A 317 14.33 27.37 10.49
CA VAL A 317 13.18 27.60 11.40
C VAL A 317 13.63 27.55 12.86
N ARG A 318 13.35 28.60 13.65
CA ARG A 318 13.64 28.59 15.09
C ARG A 318 12.73 27.59 15.82
N GLY A 319 13.25 26.96 16.87
CA GLY A 319 12.49 26.03 17.74
C GLY A 319 12.56 24.55 17.36
N LEU A 320 12.95 24.19 16.13
CA LEU A 320 13.25 22.80 15.79
C LEU A 320 14.59 22.34 16.38
N THR A 321 14.59 21.14 16.97
CA THR A 321 15.80 20.44 17.40
C THR A 321 16.60 19.95 16.19
N PHE A 322 17.91 19.78 16.35
CA PHE A 322 18.78 19.33 15.25
C PHE A 322 18.31 18.00 14.60
N PRO A 323 17.90 16.95 15.35
CA PRO A 323 17.32 15.75 14.75
C PRO A 323 16.08 16.01 13.90
N GLN A 324 15.14 16.84 14.38
CA GLN A 324 13.95 17.22 13.62
C GLN A 324 14.33 17.90 12.30
N ARG A 325 15.33 18.80 12.30
CA ARG A 325 15.81 19.46 11.08
C ARG A 325 16.27 18.46 10.03
N LEU A 326 17.07 17.46 10.44
CA LEU A 326 17.55 16.41 9.53
C LEU A 326 16.40 15.53 9.01
N CYS A 327 15.45 15.17 9.87
CA CYS A 327 14.29 14.38 9.48
C CYS A 327 13.43 15.11 8.44
N TYR A 328 13.12 16.40 8.66
CA TYR A 328 12.39 17.22 7.70
C TYR A 328 13.19 17.45 6.41
N LEU A 329 14.49 17.77 6.52
CA LEU A 329 15.36 17.95 5.36
C LEU A 329 15.30 16.72 4.45
N GLY A 330 15.44 15.51 5.00
CA GLY A 330 15.40 14.26 4.25
C GLY A 330 14.11 14.06 3.45
N SER A 331 12.96 14.54 3.93
CA SER A 331 11.71 14.53 3.16
C SER A 331 11.69 15.60 2.06
N LEU A 332 12.13 16.83 2.40
CA LEU A 332 11.98 17.97 1.49
C LEU A 332 12.94 17.92 0.29
N ILE A 333 14.14 17.36 0.47
CA ILE A 333 15.13 17.28 -0.61
C ILE A 333 14.96 16.04 -1.49
N TYR A 334 14.11 15.08 -1.09
CA TYR A 334 13.92 13.83 -1.82
C TYR A 334 13.62 14.02 -3.32
N PRO A 335 12.81 15.01 -3.76
CA PRO A 335 12.59 15.24 -5.19
C PRO A 335 13.84 15.64 -6.00
N ILE A 336 14.95 16.06 -5.38
CA ILE A 336 16.21 16.28 -6.09
C ILE A 336 16.71 14.98 -6.75
N GLU A 337 16.26 13.81 -6.27
CA GLU A 337 16.49 12.52 -6.91
C GLU A 337 16.20 12.55 -8.41
N GLY A 338 15.21 13.34 -8.87
CA GLY A 338 14.97 13.50 -10.30
C GLY A 338 16.22 13.91 -11.08
N PHE A 339 16.94 14.93 -10.63
CA PHE A 339 18.20 15.39 -11.25
C PHE A 339 19.29 14.35 -11.18
N GLN A 340 19.44 13.70 -10.02
CA GLN A 340 20.41 12.63 -9.83
C GLN A 340 20.19 11.49 -10.83
N LYS A 341 18.94 11.02 -10.93
CA LYS A 341 18.56 9.93 -11.83
C LYS A 341 18.71 10.32 -13.29
N LEU A 342 18.37 11.55 -13.66
CA LEU A 342 18.65 12.06 -15.01
C LEU A 342 20.14 11.91 -15.35
N VAL A 343 21.04 12.37 -14.48
CA VAL A 343 22.49 12.25 -14.68
C VAL A 343 22.89 10.79 -14.87
N PHE A 344 22.42 9.87 -14.02
CA PHE A 344 22.73 8.44 -14.14
C PHE A 344 22.16 7.80 -15.41
N TYR A 345 21.02 8.27 -15.91
CA TYR A 345 20.39 7.72 -17.11
C TYR A 345 21.03 8.22 -18.40
N VAL A 346 21.51 9.47 -18.44
CA VAL A 346 22.15 10.04 -19.64
C VAL A 346 23.66 9.78 -19.71
N THR A 347 24.31 9.49 -18.58
CA THR A 347 25.76 9.25 -18.53
C THR A 347 26.20 8.14 -19.48
N PRO A 348 25.64 6.91 -19.44
CA PRO A 348 26.10 5.85 -20.33
C PRO A 348 25.89 6.15 -21.83
N PRO A 349 24.71 6.65 -22.29
CA PRO A 349 24.55 7.07 -23.68
C PRO A 349 25.56 8.14 -24.12
N ILE A 350 25.83 9.16 -23.30
CA ILE A 350 26.80 10.22 -23.65
C ILE A 350 28.19 9.61 -23.87
N VAL A 351 28.64 8.73 -22.98
CA VAL A 351 29.95 8.05 -23.12
C VAL A 351 29.96 7.15 -24.36
N LEU A 352 28.88 6.42 -24.62
CA LEU A 352 28.78 5.53 -25.77
C LEU A 352 28.78 6.29 -27.10
N PHE A 353 28.17 7.48 -27.19
CA PHE A 353 28.21 8.30 -28.41
C PHE A 353 29.52 9.08 -28.58
N THR A 354 30.12 9.56 -27.50
CA THR A 354 31.22 10.54 -27.60
C THR A 354 32.59 9.98 -27.25
N GLY A 355 32.66 8.90 -26.49
CA GLY A 355 33.90 8.41 -25.86
C GLY A 355 34.39 9.28 -24.70
N VAL A 356 33.73 10.41 -24.40
CA VAL A 356 34.14 11.31 -23.32
C VAL A 356 33.68 10.77 -21.98
N LEU A 357 34.61 10.58 -21.05
CA LEU A 357 34.32 10.12 -19.69
C LEU A 357 34.21 11.27 -18.67
N PRO A 358 33.36 11.16 -17.64
CA PRO A 358 33.37 12.05 -16.47
C PRO A 358 34.50 11.72 -15.47
N MET A 359 35.35 10.75 -15.80
CA MET A 359 36.51 10.33 -15.03
C MET A 359 37.74 10.18 -15.92
N GLN A 360 38.95 10.32 -15.36
CA GLN A 360 40.21 10.26 -16.10
C GLN A 360 40.42 8.91 -16.78
N ALA A 361 40.11 7.83 -16.08
CA ALA A 361 40.13 6.48 -16.60
C ALA A 361 38.99 5.67 -15.98
N LEU A 362 38.38 4.83 -16.80
CA LEU A 362 37.46 3.79 -16.36
C LEU A 362 38.15 2.45 -16.65
N ASP A 363 38.95 2.00 -15.69
CA ASP A 363 39.81 0.82 -15.77
C ASP A 363 39.55 -0.15 -14.61
N ILE A 364 40.37 -1.19 -14.49
CA ILE A 364 40.26 -2.14 -13.38
C ILE A 364 40.49 -1.48 -12.02
N THR A 365 41.38 -0.49 -11.94
CA THR A 365 41.64 0.30 -10.74
C THR A 365 40.38 1.00 -10.26
N TYR A 366 39.62 1.58 -11.20
CA TYR A 366 38.33 2.19 -10.90
C TYR A 366 37.34 1.17 -10.34
N LEU A 367 37.21 0.00 -10.97
CA LEU A 367 36.29 -1.04 -10.51
C LEU A 367 36.64 -1.58 -9.12
N MET A 368 37.93 -1.70 -8.78
CA MET A 368 38.38 -2.13 -7.45
C MET A 368 37.95 -1.15 -6.34
N HIS A 369 37.73 0.12 -6.65
CA HIS A 369 37.19 1.08 -5.69
C HIS A 369 35.67 1.12 -5.73
N PHE A 370 35.08 1.16 -6.93
CA PHE A 370 33.64 1.31 -7.13
C PHE A 370 32.84 0.09 -6.68
N VAL A 371 33.23 -1.12 -7.07
CA VAL A 371 32.43 -2.33 -6.83
C VAL A 371 32.30 -2.64 -5.34
N PRO A 372 33.37 -2.63 -4.52
CA PRO A 372 33.23 -2.88 -3.08
C PRO A 372 32.42 -1.80 -2.37
N TYR A 373 32.63 -0.52 -2.71
CA TYR A 373 31.83 0.59 -2.19
C TYR A 373 30.34 0.38 -2.51
N TYR A 374 30.02 0.20 -3.79
CA TYR A 374 28.64 0.14 -4.26
C TYR A 374 27.93 -1.10 -3.69
N ALA A 375 28.59 -2.26 -3.68
CA ALA A 375 28.04 -3.48 -3.09
C ALA A 375 27.77 -3.32 -1.59
N LEU A 376 28.69 -2.71 -0.84
CA LEU A 376 28.51 -2.45 0.59
C LEU A 376 27.40 -1.42 0.85
N ALA A 377 27.32 -0.36 0.05
CA ALA A 377 26.26 0.64 0.14
C ALA A 377 24.88 0.05 -0.13
N LEU A 378 24.73 -0.76 -1.18
CA LEU A 378 23.50 -1.49 -1.48
C LEU A 378 23.12 -2.46 -0.36
N PHE A 379 24.09 -3.22 0.13
CA PHE A 379 23.88 -4.16 1.23
C PHE A 379 23.40 -3.43 2.49
N ALA A 380 24.10 -2.37 2.89
CA ALA A 380 23.73 -1.55 4.05
C ALA A 380 22.34 -0.92 3.89
N TYR A 381 22.03 -0.37 2.71
CA TYR A 381 20.72 0.19 2.40
C TYR A 381 19.60 -0.84 2.56
N ASN A 382 19.79 -2.03 1.98
CA ASN A 382 18.82 -3.12 2.06
C ASN A 382 18.60 -3.61 3.50
N GLU A 383 19.70 -3.77 4.26
CA GLU A 383 19.64 -4.20 5.66
C GLU A 383 18.99 -3.15 6.57
N MET A 384 19.32 -1.87 6.38
CA MET A 384 18.70 -0.75 7.11
C MET A 384 17.24 -0.55 6.73
N GLY A 385 16.86 -0.88 5.49
CA GLY A 385 15.48 -0.93 5.02
C GLY A 385 14.64 -2.04 5.64
N ARG A 386 15.25 -2.97 6.39
CA ARG A 386 14.57 -4.01 7.18
C ARG A 386 13.51 -4.79 6.39
N GLY A 387 13.67 -4.94 5.09
CA GLY A 387 12.71 -5.68 4.25
C GLY A 387 11.51 -4.89 3.74
N TYR A 388 11.44 -3.58 3.99
CA TYR A 388 10.40 -2.69 3.45
C TYR A 388 10.86 -1.89 2.22
N ALA A 389 12.17 -1.83 1.96
CA ALA A 389 12.73 -1.03 0.87
C ALA A 389 12.45 -1.65 -0.50
N GLY A 390 13.09 -2.79 -0.81
CA GLY A 390 13.01 -3.39 -2.15
C GLY A 390 13.75 -2.55 -3.20
N TYR A 391 15.08 -2.48 -3.10
CA TYR A 391 15.93 -1.56 -3.89
C TYR A 391 15.59 -1.52 -5.39
N LEU A 392 15.47 -2.67 -6.05
CA LEU A 392 15.15 -2.72 -7.47
C LEU A 392 13.79 -2.11 -7.80
N LEU A 393 12.78 -2.32 -6.94
CA LEU A 393 11.45 -1.73 -7.11
C LEU A 393 11.50 -0.22 -6.89
N LEU A 394 12.25 0.25 -5.89
CA LEU A 394 12.47 1.70 -5.70
C LEU A 394 13.11 2.32 -6.94
N GLU A 395 14.17 1.72 -7.49
CA GLU A 395 14.82 2.20 -8.72
C GLU A 395 13.87 2.22 -9.94
N GLN A 396 12.98 1.23 -10.07
CA GLN A 396 11.93 1.26 -11.09
C GLN A 396 10.99 2.46 -10.89
N PHE A 397 10.53 2.70 -9.67
CA PHE A 397 9.65 3.84 -9.39
C PHE A 397 10.36 5.19 -9.51
N SER A 398 11.67 5.27 -9.26
CA SER A 398 12.50 6.43 -9.55
C SER A 398 12.61 6.69 -11.06
N MET A 399 12.79 5.64 -11.87
CA MET A 399 12.69 5.71 -13.34
C MET A 399 11.29 6.13 -13.82
N GLY A 400 10.24 5.75 -13.09
CA GLY A 400 8.89 6.25 -13.34
C GLY A 400 8.80 7.75 -13.10
N LYS A 401 9.27 8.23 -11.94
CA LYS A 401 8.98 9.58 -11.43
C LYS A 401 10.01 10.67 -11.79
N PHE A 402 11.21 10.34 -12.29
CA PHE A 402 12.31 11.31 -12.36
C PHE A 402 11.93 12.61 -13.07
N VAL A 403 11.32 12.56 -14.27
CA VAL A 403 10.87 13.77 -14.98
C VAL A 403 9.82 14.56 -14.21
N THR A 404 8.91 13.90 -13.52
CA THR A 404 7.91 14.57 -12.67
C THR A 404 8.58 15.38 -11.57
N TYR A 405 9.62 14.83 -10.96
CA TYR A 405 10.40 15.54 -9.95
C TYR A 405 11.22 16.70 -10.55
N LEU A 406 11.87 16.52 -11.72
CA LEU A 406 12.51 17.65 -12.43
C LEU A 406 11.51 18.78 -12.71
N GLN A 407 10.37 18.45 -13.33
CA GLN A 407 9.34 19.42 -13.69
C GLN A 407 8.83 20.19 -12.47
N SER A 408 8.66 19.51 -11.33
CA SER A 408 8.18 20.15 -10.11
C SER A 408 9.15 21.19 -9.54
N PHE A 409 10.46 20.97 -9.67
CA PHE A 409 11.48 21.93 -9.24
C PHE A 409 11.43 23.21 -10.10
N PHE A 410 11.46 23.05 -11.43
CA PHE A 410 11.39 24.20 -12.35
C PHE A 410 10.03 24.92 -12.31
N SER A 411 8.96 24.24 -11.89
CA SER A 411 7.65 24.87 -11.73
C SER A 411 7.62 26.01 -10.70
N LEU A 412 8.61 26.07 -9.80
CA LEU A 412 8.75 27.17 -8.84
C LEU A 412 9.24 28.48 -9.48
N LEU A 413 9.99 28.37 -10.58
CA LEU A 413 10.47 29.52 -11.36
C LEU A 413 9.33 30.17 -12.16
N LEU A 414 8.19 29.48 -12.31
CA LEU A 414 7.01 30.00 -12.99
C LEU A 414 6.21 30.97 -12.10
N PRO A 415 5.57 32.00 -12.69
CA PRO A 415 4.65 32.89 -11.97
C PRO A 415 3.58 32.14 -11.18
N ARG A 416 3.15 32.67 -10.02
CA ARG A 416 2.17 32.03 -9.11
C ARG A 416 0.89 31.56 -9.81
N ARG A 417 0.41 32.31 -10.81
CA ARG A 417 -0.77 31.95 -11.63
C ARG A 417 -0.63 30.63 -12.40
N LEU A 418 0.59 30.27 -12.81
CA LEU A 418 0.88 29.02 -13.55
C LEU A 418 1.23 27.85 -12.61
N ARG A 419 1.34 28.11 -11.30
CA ARG A 419 1.53 27.09 -10.26
C ARG A 419 0.21 26.52 -9.74
N GLN A 420 -0.92 26.95 -10.30
CA GLN A 420 -2.24 26.53 -9.86
C GLN A 420 -2.48 25.05 -10.15
N PHE A 421 -3.02 24.38 -9.13
CA PHE A 421 -3.21 22.94 -9.06
C PHE A 421 -4.51 22.52 -9.75
N LYS A 422 -4.47 21.42 -10.51
CA LYS A 422 -5.67 20.69 -10.95
C LYS A 422 -5.88 19.48 -10.05
N VAL A 423 -7.10 19.33 -9.53
CA VAL A 423 -7.50 18.23 -8.64
C VAL A 423 -7.21 16.89 -9.31
N THR A 424 -6.66 15.95 -8.56
CA THR A 424 -6.45 14.58 -9.06
C THR A 424 -7.80 13.99 -9.45
N PRO A 425 -7.99 13.53 -10.70
CA PRO A 425 -9.21 12.82 -11.07
C PRO A 425 -9.30 11.55 -10.20
N LYS A 426 -10.37 11.43 -9.43
CA LYS A 426 -10.71 10.21 -8.69
C LYS A 426 -11.79 9.49 -9.50
N GLY A 427 -11.48 8.28 -9.98
CA GLY A 427 -12.42 7.45 -10.75
C GLY A 427 -12.46 7.67 -12.28
N GLU A 428 -11.69 8.62 -12.84
CA GLU A 428 -11.63 8.82 -14.30
C GLU A 428 -10.51 8.01 -14.96
N ARG A 429 -10.89 7.08 -15.85
CA ARG A 429 -9.99 6.27 -16.67
C ARG A 429 -9.54 7.05 -17.90
N ALA A 430 -8.54 7.92 -17.75
CA ALA A 430 -7.84 8.45 -18.90
C ALA A 430 -6.81 7.41 -19.40
N SER A 431 -6.78 7.15 -20.72
CA SER A 431 -5.62 6.52 -21.38
C SER A 431 -4.34 7.23 -20.95
N ALA A 432 -3.22 6.52 -20.70
CA ALA A 432 -1.94 7.20 -20.56
C ALA A 432 -1.71 7.99 -21.84
N PRO A 433 -1.57 9.31 -21.77
CA PRO A 433 -0.99 10.04 -22.87
C PRO A 433 0.37 9.38 -23.13
N HIS A 434 0.65 8.94 -24.36
CA HIS A 434 1.98 8.42 -24.73
C HIS A 434 3.11 9.36 -24.28
N ALA A 435 2.81 10.65 -24.13
CA ALA A 435 3.66 11.67 -23.53
C ALA A 435 4.17 11.36 -22.10
N LEU A 436 3.40 10.66 -21.25
CA LEU A 436 3.86 10.29 -19.90
C LEU A 436 4.94 9.21 -19.91
N LEU A 437 4.95 8.35 -20.95
CA LEU A 437 5.96 7.29 -21.12
C LEU A 437 7.13 7.74 -22.01
N ALA A 438 7.03 8.90 -22.65
CA ALA A 438 8.06 9.42 -23.55
C ALA A 438 9.45 9.52 -22.90
N PRO A 439 9.61 9.94 -21.63
CA PRO A 439 10.92 9.96 -20.98
C PRO A 439 11.56 8.57 -20.86
N GLN A 440 10.79 7.54 -20.50
CA GLN A 440 11.27 6.18 -20.37
C GLN A 440 11.64 5.59 -21.74
N ILE A 441 10.83 5.89 -22.77
CA ILE A 441 11.13 5.51 -24.16
C ILE A 441 12.42 6.20 -24.63
N ALA A 442 12.63 7.47 -24.30
CA ALA A 442 13.84 8.20 -24.67
C ALA A 442 15.09 7.63 -23.99
N VAL A 443 15.00 7.27 -22.69
CA VAL A 443 16.12 6.62 -21.98
C VAL A 443 16.47 5.27 -22.59
N ALA A 444 15.47 4.42 -22.86
CA ALA A 444 15.68 3.11 -23.47
C ALA A 444 16.22 3.25 -24.91
N GLY A 445 15.62 4.12 -25.72
CA GLY A 445 16.04 4.37 -27.10
C GLY A 445 17.45 4.94 -27.18
N GLY A 446 17.76 5.98 -26.40
CA GLY A 446 19.10 6.57 -26.35
C GLY A 446 20.18 5.58 -25.89
N SER A 447 19.85 4.71 -24.94
CA SER A 447 20.73 3.63 -24.48
C SER A 447 21.02 2.61 -25.58
N VAL A 448 19.98 2.09 -26.24
CA VAL A 448 20.13 1.12 -27.33
C VAL A 448 20.89 1.72 -28.51
N LEU A 449 20.54 2.94 -28.94
CA LEU A 449 21.22 3.62 -30.03
C LEU A 449 22.69 3.90 -29.68
N GLY A 450 22.99 4.28 -28.44
CA GLY A 450 24.35 4.47 -27.97
C GLY A 450 25.18 3.18 -28.05
N ILE A 451 24.63 2.06 -27.58
CA ILE A 451 25.29 0.74 -27.66
C ILE A 451 25.58 0.37 -29.12
N VAL A 452 24.56 0.46 -30.00
CA VAL A 452 24.70 0.12 -31.43
C VAL A 452 25.76 1.00 -32.09
N PHE A 453 25.74 2.31 -31.83
CA PHE A 453 26.72 3.25 -32.37
C PHE A 453 28.15 2.95 -31.89
N ALA A 454 28.33 2.70 -30.59
CA ALA A 454 29.63 2.39 -30.02
C ALA A 454 30.21 1.08 -30.58
N LEU A 455 29.39 0.04 -30.69
CA LEU A 455 29.78 -1.25 -31.28
C LEU A 455 30.13 -1.09 -32.77
N TRP A 456 29.36 -0.31 -33.52
CA TRP A 456 29.67 -0.03 -34.93
C TRP A 456 31.00 0.71 -35.08
N MET A 457 31.26 1.73 -34.25
CA MET A 457 32.54 2.46 -34.26
C MET A 457 33.72 1.57 -33.90
N LEU A 458 33.53 0.64 -32.95
CA LEU A 458 34.53 -0.35 -32.57
C LEU A 458 34.83 -1.31 -33.73
N LEU A 459 33.79 -1.89 -34.35
CA LEU A 459 33.94 -2.79 -35.49
C LEU A 459 34.54 -2.11 -36.73
N ALA A 460 34.27 -0.82 -36.91
CA ALA A 460 34.86 0.00 -37.97
C ALA A 460 36.32 0.42 -37.68
N GLY A 461 36.90 0.01 -36.55
CA GLY A 461 38.27 0.38 -36.14
C GLY A 461 38.45 1.87 -35.82
N ARG A 462 37.36 2.62 -35.62
CA ARG A 462 37.39 4.05 -35.29
C ARG A 462 37.51 4.32 -33.78
N ARG A 463 37.28 3.31 -32.97
CA ARG A 463 37.41 3.30 -31.51
C ARG A 463 38.14 2.05 -31.06
N GLY A 464 38.90 2.16 -29.97
CA GLY A 464 39.68 1.06 -29.36
C GLY A 464 39.55 1.05 -27.84
N ASP A 465 38.38 1.43 -27.33
CA ASP A 465 38.06 1.53 -25.91
C ASP A 465 37.02 0.47 -25.49
N GLU A 466 37.30 -0.80 -25.79
CA GLU A 466 36.38 -1.92 -25.63
C GLU A 466 35.84 -2.02 -24.21
N PHE A 467 36.72 -1.83 -23.21
CA PHE A 467 36.36 -1.92 -21.81
C PHE A 467 35.38 -0.80 -21.39
N ILE A 468 35.58 0.42 -21.89
CA ILE A 468 34.68 1.55 -21.63
C ILE A 468 33.30 1.29 -22.24
N ILE A 469 33.29 0.80 -23.47
CA ILE A 469 32.05 0.43 -24.18
C ILE A 469 31.30 -0.66 -23.41
N ALA A 470 32.00 -1.70 -22.94
CA ALA A 470 31.40 -2.80 -22.19
C ALA A 470 30.74 -2.33 -20.88
N VAL A 471 31.46 -1.57 -20.05
CA VAL A 471 30.95 -1.10 -18.76
C VAL A 471 29.75 -0.14 -18.94
N ASN A 472 29.82 0.77 -19.90
CA ASN A 472 28.70 1.69 -20.15
C ASN A 472 27.51 0.99 -20.81
N SER A 473 27.75 -0.03 -21.64
CA SER A 473 26.68 -0.87 -22.19
C SER A 473 25.94 -1.62 -21.09
N LEU A 474 26.64 -2.12 -20.07
CA LEU A 474 26.01 -2.75 -18.90
C LEU A 474 25.04 -1.79 -18.19
N TRP A 475 25.46 -0.57 -17.90
CA TRP A 475 24.61 0.44 -17.26
C TRP A 475 23.46 0.90 -18.16
N ALA A 476 23.72 1.08 -19.46
CA ALA A 476 22.71 1.42 -20.46
C ALA A 476 21.62 0.34 -20.55
N LEU A 477 22.01 -0.94 -20.52
CA LEU A 477 21.08 -2.08 -20.50
C LEU A 477 20.29 -2.15 -19.18
N PHE A 478 20.95 -1.92 -18.03
CA PHE A 478 20.26 -1.86 -16.74
C PHE A 478 19.19 -0.74 -16.72
N ASN A 479 19.56 0.47 -17.14
CA ASN A 479 18.64 1.60 -17.24
C ASN A 479 17.49 1.32 -18.23
N SER A 480 17.79 0.71 -19.37
CA SER A 480 16.76 0.30 -20.34
C SER A 480 15.80 -0.75 -19.76
N GLY A 481 16.31 -1.68 -18.95
CA GLY A 481 15.50 -2.67 -18.22
C GLY A 481 14.55 -2.02 -17.22
N LEU A 482 15.01 -1.02 -16.45
CA LEU A 482 14.14 -0.24 -15.55
C LEU A 482 13.06 0.52 -16.32
N ALA A 483 13.43 1.16 -17.44
CA ALA A 483 12.48 1.90 -18.29
C ALA A 483 11.42 0.96 -18.89
N LEU A 484 11.85 -0.19 -19.42
CA LEU A 484 10.96 -1.20 -19.99
C LEU A 484 10.02 -1.77 -18.93
N ALA A 485 10.51 -2.05 -17.71
CA ALA A 485 9.68 -2.54 -16.61
C ALA A 485 8.53 -1.57 -16.29
N ILE A 486 8.78 -0.26 -16.27
CA ILE A 486 7.72 0.74 -16.07
C ILE A 486 6.78 0.85 -17.26
N ILE A 487 7.29 0.80 -18.49
CA ILE A 487 6.46 0.86 -19.70
C ILE A 487 5.49 -0.33 -19.76
N VAL A 488 6.00 -1.55 -19.56
CA VAL A 488 5.19 -2.77 -19.55
C VAL A 488 4.18 -2.72 -18.42
N TYR A 489 4.62 -2.41 -17.21
CA TYR A 489 3.72 -2.36 -16.05
C TYR A 489 2.62 -1.30 -16.20
N ALA A 490 2.96 -0.10 -16.72
CA ALA A 490 1.97 0.93 -17.00
C ALA A 490 0.93 0.45 -18.01
N ARG A 491 1.34 -0.19 -19.11
CA ARG A 491 0.43 -0.77 -20.11
C ARG A 491 -0.51 -1.81 -19.51
N THR A 492 0.01 -2.75 -18.72
CA THR A 492 -0.81 -3.76 -18.04
C THR A 492 -1.87 -3.12 -17.13
N LYS A 493 -1.53 -2.02 -16.44
CA LYS A 493 -2.50 -1.29 -15.61
C LYS A 493 -3.55 -0.52 -16.40
N PHE A 494 -3.30 -0.16 -17.65
CA PHE A 494 -4.32 0.40 -18.53
C PHE A 494 -5.29 -0.64 -19.08
N GLU A 495 -4.82 -1.87 -19.28
CA GLU A 495 -5.66 -2.96 -19.77
C GLU A 495 -6.66 -3.45 -18.70
N GLN A 496 -6.48 -3.06 -17.45
CA GLN A 496 -7.39 -3.39 -16.36
C GLN A 496 -8.75 -2.68 -16.51
N ARG A 497 -9.80 -3.48 -16.75
CA ARG A 497 -11.17 -2.97 -17.05
C ARG A 497 -12.10 -2.84 -15.85
N ARG A 498 -11.70 -3.30 -14.66
CA ARG A 498 -12.55 -3.36 -13.45
C ARG A 498 -12.69 -1.98 -12.80
N GLY A 499 -13.91 -1.62 -12.37
CA GLY A 499 -14.23 -0.30 -11.79
C GLY A 499 -13.97 -0.22 -10.30
N ASP A 500 -14.08 -1.35 -9.61
CA ASP A 500 -13.82 -1.51 -8.18
C ASP A 500 -12.78 -2.61 -7.98
N PHE A 501 -11.94 -2.43 -6.95
CA PHE A 501 -11.07 -3.49 -6.45
C PHE A 501 -11.91 -4.60 -5.81
N ARG A 502 -11.55 -5.85 -6.11
CA ARG A 502 -12.25 -7.06 -5.64
C ARG A 502 -11.66 -7.49 -4.30
N LEU A 503 -12.47 -7.46 -3.24
CA LEU A 503 -12.03 -7.86 -1.91
C LEU A 503 -12.14 -9.37 -1.78
N PHE A 504 -11.02 -10.03 -1.52
CA PHE A 504 -10.95 -11.49 -1.44
C PHE A 504 -11.34 -11.96 -0.05
N ASP A 505 -12.25 -12.93 0.00
CA ASP A 505 -12.76 -13.49 1.24
C ASP A 505 -13.30 -14.91 1.00
N SER A 506 -13.94 -15.51 1.98
CA SER A 506 -14.64 -16.79 1.83
C SER A 506 -16.01 -16.67 2.48
N VAL A 507 -16.91 -16.00 1.77
CA VAL A 507 -18.27 -15.71 2.27
C VAL A 507 -19.25 -16.72 1.72
N PRO A 508 -19.85 -17.59 2.54
CA PRO A 508 -20.97 -18.41 2.13
C PRO A 508 -22.12 -17.62 1.48
N VAL A 509 -22.61 -18.11 0.35
CA VAL A 509 -23.73 -17.54 -0.39
C VAL A 509 -24.70 -18.67 -0.74
N ARG A 510 -26.00 -18.46 -0.53
CA ARG A 510 -27.02 -19.32 -1.16
C ARG A 510 -27.47 -18.70 -2.45
N VAL A 511 -27.43 -19.47 -3.53
CA VAL A 511 -27.84 -19.03 -4.85
C VAL A 511 -29.11 -19.75 -5.27
N GLY A 512 -30.06 -19.00 -5.80
CA GLY A 512 -31.33 -19.52 -6.31
C GLY A 512 -31.58 -19.05 -7.72
N TRP A 513 -32.11 -19.93 -8.57
CA TRP A 513 -32.61 -19.57 -9.90
C TRP A 513 -33.74 -20.51 -10.33
N ASN A 514 -34.41 -20.15 -11.42
CA ASN A 514 -35.45 -20.99 -12.00
C ASN A 514 -34.92 -21.68 -13.26
N ASP A 515 -35.02 -23.02 -13.31
CA ASP A 515 -34.65 -23.82 -14.46
C ASP A 515 -35.87 -24.58 -14.99
N GLY A 516 -36.42 -24.12 -16.12
CA GLY A 516 -37.59 -24.74 -16.74
C GLY A 516 -38.84 -24.78 -15.86
N GLY A 517 -39.01 -23.81 -14.95
CA GLY A 517 -40.13 -23.75 -14.00
C GLY A 517 -39.86 -24.39 -12.64
N LYS A 518 -38.73 -25.08 -12.47
CA LYS A 518 -38.32 -25.67 -11.19
C LYS A 518 -37.36 -24.74 -10.44
N PRO A 519 -37.65 -24.37 -9.17
CA PRO A 519 -36.71 -23.60 -8.36
C PRO A 519 -35.51 -24.47 -8.00
N VAL A 520 -34.32 -24.01 -8.35
CA VAL A 520 -33.04 -24.60 -7.95
C VAL A 520 -32.41 -23.71 -6.90
N ARG A 521 -31.97 -24.31 -5.78
CA ARG A 521 -31.16 -23.63 -4.75
C ARG A 521 -29.87 -24.40 -4.54
N ARG A 522 -28.75 -23.68 -4.40
CA ARG A 522 -27.43 -24.27 -4.14
C ARG A 522 -26.64 -23.44 -3.13
N GLY A 523 -25.80 -24.12 -2.37
CA GLY A 523 -24.73 -23.47 -1.61
C GLY A 523 -23.58 -23.09 -2.54
N ALA A 524 -22.99 -21.93 -2.29
CA ALA A 524 -21.80 -21.41 -2.95
C ALA A 524 -20.95 -20.65 -1.93
N VAL A 525 -19.72 -20.29 -2.32
CA VAL A 525 -18.86 -19.38 -1.55
C VAL A 525 -18.38 -18.28 -2.48
N ALA A 526 -18.58 -17.03 -2.09
CA ALA A 526 -17.92 -15.90 -2.73
C ALA A 526 -16.43 -15.90 -2.34
N GLU A 527 -15.56 -16.10 -3.31
CA GLU A 527 -14.09 -15.99 -3.15
C GLU A 527 -13.62 -14.52 -3.25
N ASP A 528 -14.43 -13.68 -3.89
CA ASP A 528 -14.30 -12.23 -3.87
C ASP A 528 -15.67 -11.54 -3.91
N ALA A 529 -15.73 -10.33 -3.37
CA ALA A 529 -16.94 -9.52 -3.28
C ALA A 529 -16.67 -8.03 -3.43
N THR A 530 -17.61 -7.34 -4.09
CA THR A 530 -17.82 -5.89 -4.07
C THR A 530 -19.31 -5.63 -3.97
N GLU A 531 -19.73 -4.37 -3.77
CA GLU A 531 -21.16 -4.02 -3.82
C GLU A 531 -21.78 -4.25 -5.22
N THR A 532 -20.94 -4.32 -6.26
CA THR A 532 -21.33 -4.40 -7.67
C THR A 532 -21.16 -5.80 -8.27
N GLY A 533 -20.58 -6.75 -7.55
CA GLY A 533 -20.49 -8.13 -8.04
C GLY A 533 -19.70 -9.07 -7.14
N LEU A 534 -19.74 -10.36 -7.48
CA LEU A 534 -19.14 -11.46 -6.72
C LEU A 534 -18.49 -12.47 -7.67
N SER A 535 -17.37 -13.08 -7.28
CA SER A 535 -16.93 -14.35 -7.87
C SER A 535 -17.35 -15.47 -6.92
N ILE A 536 -18.24 -16.34 -7.37
CA ILE A 536 -18.76 -17.46 -6.57
C ILE A 536 -18.21 -18.79 -7.07
N VAL A 537 -17.88 -19.66 -6.13
CA VAL A 537 -17.48 -21.04 -6.33
C VAL A 537 -18.59 -21.95 -5.82
N ALA A 538 -19.02 -22.91 -6.62
CA ALA A 538 -20.10 -23.83 -6.25
C ALA A 538 -19.89 -25.22 -6.86
N ALA A 539 -20.49 -26.23 -6.23
CA ALA A 539 -20.65 -27.55 -6.81
C ALA A 539 -21.77 -27.54 -7.86
N GLY A 540 -21.47 -28.09 -9.03
CA GLY A 540 -22.28 -28.17 -10.24
C GLY A 540 -22.21 -26.93 -11.14
N GLU A 541 -23.07 -26.92 -12.15
CA GLU A 541 -23.11 -25.87 -13.17
C GLU A 541 -24.20 -24.83 -12.86
N ILE A 542 -23.82 -23.55 -13.00
CA ILE A 542 -24.75 -22.43 -13.05
C ILE A 542 -24.68 -21.87 -14.47
N PRO A 543 -25.78 -21.89 -15.25
CA PRO A 543 -25.72 -21.46 -16.64
C PRO A 543 -25.36 -19.97 -16.76
N LYS A 544 -24.58 -19.63 -17.79
CA LYS A 544 -24.24 -18.26 -18.13
C LYS A 544 -25.50 -17.47 -18.52
N ASN A 545 -25.49 -16.15 -18.29
CA ASN A 545 -26.58 -15.23 -18.60
C ASN A 545 -27.89 -15.54 -17.86
N ARG A 546 -27.80 -16.18 -16.69
CA ARG A 546 -28.93 -16.40 -15.79
C ARG A 546 -29.00 -15.31 -14.72
N ASP A 547 -30.21 -14.96 -14.35
CA ASP A 547 -30.47 -14.17 -13.16
C ASP A 547 -30.57 -15.07 -11.93
N LEU A 548 -29.94 -14.62 -10.85
CA LEU A 548 -29.83 -15.32 -9.58
C LEU A 548 -30.44 -14.48 -8.46
N SER A 549 -31.15 -15.14 -7.55
CA SER A 549 -31.36 -14.63 -6.20
C SER A 549 -30.18 -15.04 -5.33
N LEU A 550 -29.60 -14.10 -4.61
CA LEU A 550 -28.41 -14.29 -3.78
C LEU A 550 -28.76 -13.99 -2.31
N GLU A 551 -28.44 -14.92 -1.43
CA GLU A 551 -28.44 -14.71 0.01
C GLU A 551 -26.98 -14.76 0.47
N ILE A 552 -26.36 -13.60 0.61
CA ILE A 552 -24.98 -13.45 1.08
C ILE A 552 -25.05 -13.51 2.59
N GLU A 553 -24.74 -14.68 3.14
CA GLU A 553 -24.76 -14.86 4.57
C GLU A 553 -23.57 -14.07 5.12
N LEU A 554 -23.74 -13.17 6.09
CA LEU A 554 -22.66 -12.55 6.88
C LEU A 554 -22.76 -13.08 8.33
N PRO A 555 -21.76 -12.87 9.21
CA PRO A 555 -21.78 -13.46 10.56
C PRO A 555 -23.05 -13.19 11.39
N ARG A 556 -23.68 -12.02 11.25
CA ARG A 556 -24.87 -11.63 12.04
C ARG A 556 -26.12 -11.34 11.21
N VAL A 557 -26.02 -11.30 9.89
CA VAL A 557 -27.07 -10.81 9.00
C VAL A 557 -26.94 -11.44 7.63
N THR A 558 -28.07 -11.72 6.98
CA THR A 558 -28.08 -12.27 5.62
C THR A 558 -28.42 -11.16 4.64
N VAL A 559 -27.46 -10.77 3.80
CA VAL A 559 -27.70 -9.73 2.78
C VAL A 559 -28.40 -10.34 1.57
N ARG A 560 -29.61 -9.84 1.26
CA ARG A 560 -30.35 -10.29 0.07
C ARG A 560 -30.06 -9.43 -1.15
N ALA A 561 -29.67 -10.08 -2.24
CA ALA A 561 -29.32 -9.42 -3.50
C ALA A 561 -29.85 -10.18 -4.73
N THR A 562 -29.94 -9.48 -5.85
CA THR A 562 -30.15 -10.07 -7.17
C THR A 562 -28.89 -9.90 -8.00
N GLY A 563 -28.57 -10.88 -8.84
CA GLY A 563 -27.39 -10.79 -9.69
C GLY A 563 -27.55 -11.52 -11.00
N HIS A 564 -26.66 -11.25 -11.95
CA HIS A 564 -26.66 -11.81 -13.29
C HIS A 564 -25.30 -12.46 -13.61
N VAL A 565 -25.32 -13.71 -14.05
CA VAL A 565 -24.10 -14.48 -14.35
C VAL A 565 -23.45 -13.99 -15.65
N LYS A 566 -22.33 -13.26 -15.52
CA LYS A 566 -21.55 -12.74 -16.65
C LYS A 566 -20.51 -13.73 -17.19
N HIS A 567 -19.93 -14.52 -16.30
CA HIS A 567 -18.92 -15.51 -16.63
C HIS A 567 -19.22 -16.82 -15.91
N ALA A 568 -19.00 -17.93 -16.60
CA ALA A 568 -19.13 -19.27 -16.04
C ALA A 568 -17.98 -20.11 -16.60
N LYS A 569 -17.21 -20.74 -15.73
CA LYS A 569 -16.24 -21.78 -16.09
C LYS A 569 -16.52 -22.98 -15.20
N THR A 570 -16.53 -24.18 -15.78
CA THR A 570 -16.74 -25.43 -15.06
C THR A 570 -15.59 -26.40 -15.33
N ALA A 571 -15.30 -27.27 -14.38
CA ALA A 571 -14.33 -28.34 -14.50
C ALA A 571 -14.91 -29.62 -13.88
N ALA A 572 -14.58 -30.76 -14.50
CA ALA A 572 -14.89 -32.07 -13.95
C ALA A 572 -13.88 -32.46 -12.87
N ALA A 573 -14.35 -33.10 -11.81
CA ALA A 573 -13.56 -33.62 -10.69
C ALA A 573 -14.06 -35.03 -10.36
N GLY A 574 -13.57 -36.03 -11.09
CA GLY A 574 -14.15 -37.37 -11.04
C GLY A 574 -15.60 -37.36 -11.57
N ASN A 575 -16.56 -37.76 -10.73
CA ASN A 575 -17.99 -37.72 -11.06
C ASN A 575 -18.65 -36.37 -10.74
N ASP A 576 -17.94 -35.48 -10.04
CA ASP A 576 -18.46 -34.16 -9.70
C ASP A 576 -18.15 -33.14 -10.80
N VAL A 577 -19.02 -32.14 -10.92
CA VAL A 577 -18.73 -30.92 -11.68
C VAL A 577 -18.64 -29.79 -10.69
N VAL A 578 -17.66 -28.92 -10.84
CA VAL A 578 -17.52 -27.71 -10.02
C VAL A 578 -17.30 -26.51 -10.92
N GLY A 579 -17.72 -25.35 -10.45
CA GLY A 579 -17.65 -24.15 -11.28
C GLY A 579 -17.31 -22.89 -10.51
N ARG A 580 -16.80 -21.94 -11.29
CA ARG A 580 -16.52 -20.57 -10.88
C ARG A 580 -17.34 -19.64 -11.75
N PHE A 581 -18.11 -18.77 -11.09
CA PHE A 581 -19.10 -17.93 -11.73
C PHE A 581 -18.91 -16.47 -11.32
N GLY A 582 -18.71 -15.61 -12.32
CA GLY A 582 -18.68 -14.17 -12.12
C GLY A 582 -20.09 -13.60 -12.19
N VAL A 583 -20.59 -13.07 -11.08
CA VAL A 583 -21.95 -12.54 -10.95
C VAL A 583 -21.89 -11.02 -10.81
N ALA A 584 -22.56 -10.29 -11.70
CA ALA A 584 -22.78 -8.86 -11.55
C ALA A 584 -24.02 -8.64 -10.66
N VAL A 585 -23.87 -7.93 -9.54
CA VAL A 585 -25.00 -7.65 -8.65
C VAL A 585 -25.84 -6.54 -9.29
N THR A 586 -27.14 -6.80 -9.47
CA THR A 586 -28.10 -5.88 -10.11
C THR A 586 -28.91 -5.10 -9.10
N GLY A 587 -29.05 -5.58 -7.87
CA GLY A 587 -29.76 -4.91 -6.80
C GLY A 587 -29.47 -5.55 -5.44
N ILE A 588 -29.47 -4.72 -4.39
CA ILE A 588 -29.35 -5.15 -3.00
C ILE A 588 -30.55 -4.56 -2.25
N THR A 589 -31.32 -5.41 -1.57
CA THR A 589 -32.54 -5.00 -0.86
C THR A 589 -32.21 -4.53 0.56
N GLY A 590 -32.31 -3.22 0.82
CA GLY A 590 -32.30 -2.65 2.18
C GLY A 590 -30.99 -2.75 2.99
N GLU A 591 -29.96 -3.43 2.48
CA GLU A 591 -28.79 -3.85 3.26
C GLU A 591 -27.45 -3.51 2.59
N LEU A 592 -27.44 -2.55 1.65
CA LEU A 592 -26.22 -2.11 0.95
C LEU A 592 -25.16 -1.63 1.95
N ASP A 593 -25.55 -0.78 2.89
CA ASP A 593 -24.64 -0.23 3.89
C ASP A 593 -24.07 -1.33 4.80
N THR A 594 -24.85 -2.37 5.09
CA THR A 594 -24.42 -3.55 5.87
C THR A 594 -23.34 -4.34 5.14
N LEU A 595 -23.52 -4.57 3.84
CA LEU A 595 -22.49 -5.23 3.02
C LEU A 595 -21.23 -4.36 2.93
N SER A 596 -21.37 -3.06 2.68
CA SER A 596 -20.23 -2.13 2.63
C SER A 596 -19.48 -2.08 3.96
N ARG A 597 -20.18 -2.12 5.10
CA ARG A 597 -19.56 -2.18 6.44
C ARG A 597 -18.74 -3.45 6.61
N TYR A 598 -19.31 -4.62 6.28
CA TYR A 598 -18.60 -5.90 6.35
C TYR A 598 -17.35 -5.93 5.46
N LEU A 599 -17.48 -5.48 4.21
CA LEU A 599 -16.38 -5.43 3.26
C LEU A 599 -15.22 -4.56 3.78
N ARG A 600 -15.53 -3.39 4.33
CA ARG A 600 -14.55 -2.46 4.89
C ARG A 600 -13.89 -2.99 6.17
N GLU A 601 -14.69 -3.36 7.17
CA GLU A 601 -14.18 -3.62 8.53
C GLU A 601 -13.57 -5.00 8.69
N SER A 602 -14.18 -6.00 8.03
CA SER A 602 -13.78 -7.39 8.19
C SER A 602 -13.01 -7.86 6.96
N SER A 603 -13.57 -7.72 5.76
CA SER A 603 -12.98 -8.31 4.56
C SER A 603 -11.62 -7.70 4.21
N VAL A 604 -11.48 -6.38 4.17
CA VAL A 604 -10.18 -5.70 3.91
C VAL A 604 -9.11 -6.12 4.93
N ALA A 605 -9.44 -6.10 6.22
CA ALA A 605 -8.49 -6.45 7.27
C ALA A 605 -8.04 -7.92 7.16
N LYS A 606 -9.00 -8.84 6.94
CA LYS A 606 -8.73 -10.28 6.73
C LYS A 606 -7.85 -10.50 5.51
N PHE A 607 -8.20 -9.86 4.40
CA PHE A 607 -7.51 -9.94 3.12
C PHE A 607 -6.06 -9.49 3.24
N LEU A 608 -5.83 -8.27 3.75
CA LEU A 608 -4.49 -7.70 3.86
C LEU A 608 -3.62 -8.47 4.86
N ALA A 609 -4.22 -9.02 5.94
CA ALA A 609 -3.51 -9.86 6.90
C ALA A 609 -2.98 -11.19 6.30
N GLU A 610 -3.44 -11.59 5.12
CA GLU A 610 -2.85 -12.73 4.40
C GLU A 610 -1.55 -12.40 3.69
N TYR A 611 -1.31 -11.12 3.38
CA TYR A 611 -0.15 -10.70 2.63
C TYR A 611 0.97 -10.26 3.56
N SER A 612 2.17 -10.78 3.33
CA SER A 612 3.37 -10.18 3.92
C SER A 612 3.71 -8.89 3.17
N THR A 613 3.95 -7.81 3.91
CA THR A 613 4.44 -6.53 3.38
C THR A 613 5.96 -6.39 3.47
N ARG A 614 6.63 -7.39 4.05
CA ARG A 614 8.05 -7.37 4.39
C ARG A 614 8.74 -8.64 3.90
N TYR A 615 9.82 -8.49 3.15
CA TYR A 615 10.71 -9.62 2.83
C TYR A 615 11.77 -9.80 3.91
N ARG A 616 12.34 -11.01 4.02
CA ARG A 616 13.46 -11.27 4.92
C ARG A 616 14.77 -10.77 4.32
N THR A 617 15.44 -9.87 5.03
CA THR A 617 16.79 -9.39 4.69
C THR A 617 17.84 -10.49 4.85
N TYR A 618 19.08 -10.25 4.42
CA TYR A 618 20.16 -11.25 4.55
C TYR A 618 20.42 -11.56 6.03
N LEU A 619 20.49 -10.52 6.88
CA LEU A 619 20.69 -10.72 8.31
C LEU A 619 19.48 -11.37 8.98
N ASP A 620 18.24 -11.06 8.54
CA ASP A 620 17.05 -11.78 9.03
C ASP A 620 17.14 -13.28 8.75
N LYS A 621 17.58 -13.66 7.54
CA LYS A 621 17.72 -15.08 7.16
C LYS A 621 18.84 -15.78 7.92
N ARG A 622 19.99 -15.12 8.13
CA ARG A 622 21.15 -15.70 8.82
C ARG A 622 20.98 -15.81 10.34
N LEU A 623 20.24 -14.89 10.95
CA LEU A 623 20.07 -14.82 12.41
C LEU A 623 18.78 -15.48 12.90
N ALA A 624 17.80 -15.71 12.01
CA ALA A 624 16.64 -16.51 12.37
C ALA A 624 17.07 -17.96 12.59
N LYS A 625 16.65 -18.57 13.71
CA LYS A 625 16.59 -20.04 13.78
C LYS A 625 15.71 -20.52 12.64
N GLU A 626 16.17 -21.51 11.88
CA GLU A 626 15.29 -22.24 10.98
C GLU A 626 14.09 -22.70 11.80
N PRO A 627 12.85 -22.33 11.44
CA PRO A 627 11.71 -23.04 12.00
C PRO A 627 11.96 -24.52 11.69
N GLU A 628 11.71 -25.42 12.65
CA GLU A 628 11.59 -26.85 12.33
C GLU A 628 10.76 -26.94 11.05
N HIS A 629 11.39 -27.40 9.97
CA HIS A 629 10.71 -27.57 8.69
C HIS A 629 9.78 -28.76 8.87
N ARG A 630 8.63 -28.54 9.51
CA ARG A 630 7.51 -29.46 9.38
C ARG A 630 7.10 -29.35 7.92
N GLU A 631 7.41 -30.36 7.12
CA GLU A 631 6.79 -30.54 5.81
C GLU A 631 5.29 -30.36 6.02
N ARG A 632 4.77 -29.23 5.55
CA ARG A 632 3.34 -29.00 5.52
C ARG A 632 2.89 -29.61 4.21
N ALA A 633 1.91 -30.51 4.28
CA ALA A 633 1.23 -31.00 3.09
C ALA A 633 0.82 -29.82 2.21
N SER A 634 1.00 -29.97 0.89
CA SER A 634 0.58 -28.97 -0.09
C SER A 634 -0.93 -28.74 0.06
N ARG A 635 -1.32 -27.50 0.33
CA ARG A 635 -2.72 -27.13 0.53
C ARG A 635 -3.27 -26.48 -0.74
N LEU A 636 -4.33 -27.08 -1.29
CA LEU A 636 -5.03 -26.57 -2.46
C LEU A 636 -6.16 -25.64 -2.03
N PRO A 637 -6.32 -24.45 -2.65
CA PRO A 637 -7.46 -23.59 -2.40
C PRO A 637 -8.75 -24.27 -2.86
N ALA A 638 -9.75 -24.32 -1.98
CA ALA A 638 -11.02 -25.00 -2.25
C ALA A 638 -12.18 -24.00 -2.37
N HIS A 639 -12.32 -23.08 -1.39
CA HIS A 639 -13.47 -22.17 -1.28
C HIS A 639 -14.82 -22.90 -1.50
N LEU A 640 -15.01 -24.03 -0.82
CA LEU A 640 -16.24 -24.83 -0.92
C LEU A 640 -17.21 -24.48 0.20
N PRO A 641 -18.53 -24.40 -0.09
CA PRO A 641 -19.54 -24.23 0.95
C PRO A 641 -19.58 -25.47 1.83
N ALA A 642 -19.69 -25.26 3.14
CA ALA A 642 -19.75 -26.37 4.08
C ALA A 642 -20.74 -26.08 5.21
N SER A 643 -21.39 -27.14 5.69
CA SER A 643 -22.14 -27.15 6.94
C SER A 643 -21.25 -27.74 8.03
N ILE A 644 -20.90 -26.93 9.04
CA ILE A 644 -19.93 -27.26 10.08
C ILE A 644 -20.68 -27.50 11.38
N ALA A 645 -20.57 -28.71 11.93
CA ALA A 645 -21.09 -29.06 13.26
C ALA A 645 -19.93 -29.37 14.19
N ALA A 646 -19.76 -28.60 15.27
CA ALA A 646 -18.77 -28.83 16.31
C ALA A 646 -19.38 -29.60 17.49
N ASN A 647 -18.69 -30.65 17.97
CA ASN A 647 -19.06 -31.46 19.13
C ASN A 647 -20.50 -32.01 19.12
N GLY A 648 -21.06 -32.27 17.93
CA GLY A 648 -22.45 -32.73 17.77
C GLY A 648 -23.51 -31.64 17.93
N GLY A 649 -23.10 -30.37 17.98
CA GLY A 649 -23.99 -29.21 17.97
C GLY A 649 -24.72 -29.00 16.64
N ARG A 650 -25.53 -27.94 16.57
CA ARG A 650 -26.27 -27.60 15.36
C ARG A 650 -25.30 -27.23 14.23
N PRO A 651 -25.49 -27.76 13.01
CA PRO A 651 -24.65 -27.38 11.87
C PRO A 651 -24.83 -25.90 11.53
N ALA A 652 -23.72 -25.21 11.31
CA ALA A 652 -23.68 -23.82 10.89
C ALA A 652 -22.98 -23.67 9.53
N LEU A 653 -23.41 -22.66 8.76
CA LEU A 653 -22.85 -22.44 7.43
C LEU A 653 -21.44 -21.83 7.55
N GLY A 654 -20.49 -22.45 6.87
CA GLY A 654 -19.10 -22.00 6.76
C GLY A 654 -18.50 -22.33 5.41
N ALA A 655 -17.18 -22.23 5.32
CA ALA A 655 -16.46 -22.51 4.08
C ALA A 655 -15.16 -23.28 4.33
N ILE A 656 -14.84 -24.20 3.43
CA ILE A 656 -13.51 -24.81 3.36
C ILE A 656 -12.64 -23.89 2.52
N ARG A 657 -11.68 -23.20 3.14
CA ARG A 657 -10.78 -22.26 2.45
C ARG A 657 -9.73 -23.01 1.63
N ASN A 658 -9.12 -24.04 2.23
CA ASN A 658 -8.17 -24.93 1.57
C ASN A 658 -8.20 -26.34 2.18
N VAL A 659 -7.68 -27.30 1.42
CA VAL A 659 -7.64 -28.71 1.79
C VAL A 659 -6.30 -29.33 1.38
N SER A 660 -5.92 -30.39 2.09
CA SER A 660 -4.78 -31.26 1.83
C SER A 660 -5.19 -32.71 2.13
N ASP A 661 -4.33 -33.67 1.84
CA ASP A 661 -4.50 -35.08 2.21
C ASP A 661 -4.67 -35.34 3.73
N THR A 662 -4.09 -34.48 4.56
CA THR A 662 -4.03 -34.65 6.02
C THR A 662 -5.01 -33.76 6.80
N GLY A 663 -5.67 -32.82 6.14
CA GLY A 663 -6.58 -31.91 6.81
C GLY A 663 -7.05 -30.73 5.96
N MET A 664 -7.77 -29.81 6.58
CA MET A 664 -8.40 -28.65 5.94
C MET A 664 -8.25 -27.37 6.75
N LEU A 665 -8.58 -26.22 6.13
CA LEU A 665 -8.74 -24.94 6.81
C LEU A 665 -10.19 -24.50 6.65
N LEU A 666 -10.91 -24.40 7.76
CA LEU A 666 -12.30 -23.95 7.81
C LEU A 666 -12.36 -22.47 8.13
N ALA A 667 -13.34 -21.78 7.56
CA ALA A 667 -13.87 -20.51 8.07
C ALA A 667 -15.26 -20.81 8.63
N SER A 668 -15.40 -20.62 9.94
CA SER A 668 -16.67 -20.74 10.68
C SER A 668 -17.09 -19.38 11.23
N ARG A 669 -18.40 -19.21 11.37
CA ARG A 669 -19.03 -18.05 12.03
C ARG A 669 -19.55 -18.38 13.41
N GLU A 670 -19.54 -19.66 13.75
CA GLU A 670 -19.69 -20.11 15.11
C GLU A 670 -18.30 -20.31 15.71
N GLU A 671 -18.21 -20.08 17.02
CA GLU A 671 -16.99 -20.26 17.78
C GLU A 671 -16.47 -21.69 17.63
N LEU A 672 -15.18 -21.80 17.34
CA LEU A 672 -14.45 -23.06 17.31
C LEU A 672 -13.27 -22.94 18.27
N ALA A 673 -13.02 -24.00 19.04
CA ALA A 673 -11.90 -24.12 19.94
C ALA A 673 -10.94 -25.24 19.52
N ALA A 674 -9.67 -25.11 19.89
CA ALA A 674 -8.72 -26.20 19.72
C ALA A 674 -9.15 -27.41 20.57
N GLY A 675 -9.21 -28.58 19.94
CA GLY A 675 -9.72 -29.81 20.53
C GLY A 675 -11.14 -30.18 20.09
N ASP A 676 -11.90 -29.26 19.49
CA ASP A 676 -13.25 -29.54 19.01
C ASP A 676 -13.26 -30.62 17.93
N ARG A 677 -14.21 -31.56 18.04
CA ARG A 677 -14.49 -32.53 16.99
C ARG A 677 -15.51 -31.94 16.03
N VAL A 678 -15.12 -31.79 14.78
CA VAL A 678 -15.97 -31.19 13.74
C VAL A 678 -16.42 -32.24 12.73
N ALA A 679 -17.69 -32.17 12.35
CA ALA A 679 -18.24 -32.81 11.16
C ALA A 679 -18.54 -31.72 10.13
N VAL A 680 -18.01 -31.87 8.93
CA VAL A 680 -18.08 -30.90 7.85
C VAL A 680 -18.76 -31.56 6.67
N GLU A 681 -20.00 -31.17 6.41
CA GLU A 681 -20.80 -31.70 5.31
C GLU A 681 -20.73 -30.75 4.09
N ILE A 682 -20.45 -31.33 2.93
CA ILE A 682 -20.34 -30.61 1.65
C ILE A 682 -21.40 -31.18 0.71
N ALA A 683 -22.32 -30.33 0.27
CA ALA A 683 -23.36 -30.73 -0.66
C ALA A 683 -22.85 -30.68 -2.11
N PHE A 684 -22.98 -31.79 -2.82
CA PHE A 684 -22.75 -31.91 -4.25
C PHE A 684 -24.08 -31.92 -5.01
N ARG A 685 -24.05 -32.22 -6.32
CA ARG A 685 -25.26 -32.17 -7.15
C ARG A 685 -26.29 -33.23 -6.78
N GLU A 686 -25.83 -34.45 -6.45
CA GLU A 686 -26.69 -35.62 -6.26
C GLU A 686 -26.61 -36.21 -4.85
N ASP A 687 -25.55 -35.89 -4.11
CA ASP A 687 -25.25 -36.41 -2.78
C ASP A 687 -24.54 -35.37 -1.91
N ALA A 688 -24.13 -35.78 -0.71
CA ALA A 688 -23.32 -34.98 0.20
C ALA A 688 -22.18 -35.82 0.77
N GLU A 689 -21.03 -35.19 0.97
CA GLU A 689 -19.84 -35.82 1.53
C GLU A 689 -19.58 -35.26 2.94
N THR A 690 -19.31 -36.13 3.92
CA THR A 690 -19.03 -35.71 5.31
C THR A 690 -17.58 -35.98 5.68
N LEU A 691 -16.83 -34.90 5.95
CA LEU A 691 -15.47 -34.96 6.49
C LEU A 691 -15.51 -34.80 8.01
N ARG A 692 -14.75 -35.62 8.73
CA ARG A 692 -14.61 -35.58 10.19
C ARG A 692 -13.18 -35.26 10.59
N GLY A 693 -13.02 -34.48 11.66
CA GLY A 693 -11.70 -34.12 12.13
C GLY A 693 -11.68 -33.44 13.48
N ILE A 694 -10.47 -33.15 13.94
CA ILE A 694 -10.21 -32.40 15.16
C ILE A 694 -9.60 -31.04 14.83
N VAL A 695 -10.10 -30.00 15.50
CA VAL A 695 -9.55 -28.65 15.40
C VAL A 695 -8.21 -28.61 16.12
N VAL A 696 -7.12 -28.40 15.40
CA VAL A 696 -5.76 -28.35 15.98
C VAL A 696 -5.31 -26.94 16.32
N ARG A 697 -5.91 -25.94 15.66
CA ARG A 697 -5.60 -24.52 15.86
C ARG A 697 -6.77 -23.67 15.40
N VAL A 698 -7.09 -22.62 16.13
CA VAL A 698 -8.04 -21.60 15.70
C VAL A 698 -7.39 -20.23 15.77
N VAL A 699 -7.74 -19.38 14.81
CA VAL A 699 -7.42 -17.97 14.83
C VAL A 699 -8.73 -17.23 14.57
N GLU A 700 -9.15 -16.41 15.54
CA GLU A 700 -10.21 -15.44 15.34
C GLU A 700 -9.71 -14.34 14.40
N ARG A 701 -10.50 -14.03 13.38
CA ARG A 701 -10.26 -12.97 12.41
C ARG A 701 -11.52 -12.13 12.24
N GLY A 702 -11.36 -10.92 11.72
CA GLY A 702 -12.47 -9.98 11.50
C GLY A 702 -12.55 -8.89 12.56
N SER A 703 -13.69 -8.23 12.66
CA SER A 703 -13.99 -7.24 13.70
C SER A 703 -14.90 -7.86 14.77
N ASP A 704 -15.01 -7.22 15.95
CA ASP A 704 -15.93 -7.69 17.00
C ASP A 704 -17.41 -7.79 16.55
N GLU A 705 -17.79 -7.05 15.50
CA GLU A 705 -19.13 -7.10 14.90
C GLU A 705 -19.27 -8.26 13.90
N TYR A 706 -18.16 -8.66 13.26
CA TYR A 706 -18.10 -9.72 12.24
C TYR A 706 -16.97 -10.73 12.53
N PRO A 707 -17.04 -11.46 13.66
CA PRO A 707 -16.03 -12.44 14.00
C PRO A 707 -16.09 -13.64 13.05
N GLU A 708 -14.93 -14.20 12.76
CA GLU A 708 -14.76 -15.40 11.94
C GLU A 708 -13.65 -16.27 12.53
N TRP A 709 -13.96 -17.52 12.80
CA TRP A 709 -13.03 -18.50 13.34
C TRP A 709 -12.40 -19.28 12.19
N VAL A 710 -11.12 -18.99 11.94
CA VAL A 710 -10.34 -19.73 10.94
C VAL A 710 -9.65 -20.89 11.63
N ALA A 711 -10.19 -22.09 11.44
CA ALA A 711 -9.78 -23.30 12.13
C ALA A 711 -8.98 -24.24 11.22
N GLY A 712 -7.76 -24.58 11.64
CA GLY A 712 -7.01 -25.69 11.06
C GLY A 712 -7.54 -27.00 11.62
N VAL A 713 -8.01 -27.89 10.75
CA VAL A 713 -8.58 -29.18 11.12
C VAL A 713 -7.71 -30.30 10.58
N ARG A 714 -7.36 -31.26 11.43
CA ARG A 714 -6.73 -32.51 11.02
C ARG A 714 -7.82 -33.57 10.84
N PHE A 715 -7.79 -34.32 9.74
CA PHE A 715 -8.78 -35.36 9.53
C PHE A 715 -8.66 -36.47 10.58
N GLU A 716 -9.80 -36.93 11.09
CA GLU A 716 -9.94 -38.09 11.98
C GLU A 716 -11.23 -38.81 11.60
N ASN A 717 -11.18 -40.12 11.39
CA ASN A 717 -12.33 -40.93 10.97
C ASN A 717 -13.00 -40.44 9.66
N THR A 718 -12.21 -39.89 8.74
CA THR A 718 -12.64 -39.61 7.36
C THR A 718 -12.06 -40.68 6.43
N GLY A 719 -12.89 -41.26 5.56
CA GLY A 719 -12.44 -42.25 4.59
C GLY A 719 -11.46 -41.64 3.56
N VAL A 720 -10.51 -42.44 3.09
CA VAL A 720 -9.51 -42.01 2.09
C VAL A 720 -10.19 -41.56 0.79
N ASP A 721 -11.27 -42.22 0.38
CA ASP A 721 -12.02 -41.86 -0.83
C ASP A 721 -12.68 -40.48 -0.72
N ALA A 722 -13.23 -40.13 0.45
CA ALA A 722 -13.80 -38.81 0.72
C ALA A 722 -12.72 -37.72 0.66
N ILE A 723 -11.53 -37.99 1.23
CA ILE A 723 -10.38 -37.06 1.15
C ILE A 723 -9.96 -36.89 -0.31
N ASN A 724 -9.79 -37.97 -1.05
CA ASN A 724 -9.39 -37.95 -2.46
C ASN A 724 -10.40 -37.21 -3.33
N ARG A 725 -11.71 -37.42 -3.11
CA ARG A 725 -12.79 -36.70 -3.80
C ARG A 725 -12.65 -35.19 -3.60
N ILE A 726 -12.48 -34.72 -2.37
CA ILE A 726 -12.37 -33.29 -2.07
C ILE A 726 -11.06 -32.68 -2.57
N VAL A 727 -9.95 -33.41 -2.52
CA VAL A 727 -8.68 -32.98 -3.11
C VAL A 727 -8.78 -32.88 -4.64
N ALA A 728 -9.46 -33.83 -5.29
CA ALA A 728 -9.73 -33.75 -6.74
C ALA A 728 -10.59 -32.54 -7.10
N VAL A 729 -11.63 -32.26 -6.30
CA VAL A 729 -12.46 -31.05 -6.46
C VAL A 729 -11.63 -29.77 -6.30
N ALA A 730 -10.81 -29.66 -5.26
CA ALA A 730 -9.93 -28.50 -5.06
C ALA A 730 -8.89 -28.33 -6.18
N THR A 731 -8.40 -29.45 -6.73
CA THR A 731 -7.50 -29.46 -7.89
C THR A 731 -8.22 -28.90 -9.12
N ALA A 732 -9.43 -29.40 -9.42
CA ALA A 732 -10.24 -28.91 -10.52
C ALA A 732 -10.59 -27.42 -10.38
N LEU A 733 -10.92 -26.95 -9.16
CA LEU A 733 -11.17 -25.53 -8.92
C LEU A 733 -9.93 -24.66 -9.11
N SER A 734 -8.74 -25.20 -8.84
CA SER A 734 -7.47 -24.48 -9.03
C SER A 734 -7.14 -24.26 -10.51
N THR A 735 -7.61 -25.12 -11.43
CA THR A 735 -7.42 -24.93 -12.88
C THR A 735 -8.33 -23.86 -13.48
N LEU A 736 -9.39 -23.46 -12.76
CA LEU A 736 -10.34 -22.45 -13.22
C LEU A 736 -9.89 -21.00 -12.96
N ARG A 737 -8.79 -20.81 -12.21
CA ARG A 737 -8.29 -19.50 -11.73
C ARG A 737 -7.90 -18.52 -12.82
#